data_AF-A0A8W8I2G8-F1
#
_entry.id   AF-A0A8W8I2G8-F1
#
_cell.length_a   1.000
_cell.length_b   1.000
_cell.length_c   1.000
_cell.angle_alpha   90.00
_cell.angle_beta   90.00
_cell.angle_gamma   90.00
#
_symmetry.space_group_name_H-M   'P 1'
#
loop_
_entity.id
_entity.type
_entity.pdbx_description
1 polymer ?
#
loop_
_entity_poly.entity_id
_entity_poly.type
_entity_poly.pdbx_seq_one_letter_code
_entity_poly.pdbx_strand_id
1 'polypeptide(L)'
;MKQRILGLSNNFCDKGILRPHSSREMGGSTSKQTDKPKSTPLNREQETKRNSDHGDKRHSANSNQTASSAVTPIPIHRPNPFPPTTRKKDVLDKELLRGAKKNAFQEISLNDMASYQILISLLTKGLKDDIEKTWVLFLWVTNLDVKNVTKGGIKNTPKGDLKDVQSGILHIADFYTTLCRHAGLKSVTIEGLQKDDSFTINGTEKILVKEKWNAVFFKDSWRLIHIGLGKACNPKWKLLYFLIDPEDLIQWCFPNEHEWQLLSKPLAKHDFFNQPNCKRKCFEMGVQILNPTLGKIKIDNGRFSVEVLIDKTHSQSSDTMLDFKLRGKKMQNGINEFDYETSGNFNTGNETTRSTMKPSNVTGNESRHTDNTDKANGNSESPLDLKKYVFMHRADSRIVFDVHFPTPGTFVLDIEGKTFSTKGGHSSISVICQFKFFCNRSIQEEDYVPLPIVPDIGFGPTPYCLRYGVRPVSHGYGHIVILPGEPVKIRFEYDGNYEFKTETISVLRVSQSKKDNFSTCTVMPNKLHVDVNVPDEGHYILMVHAKRDKEEEFVNIINYMMIFDRKNSNVELFHKRMMREKLLSAVQNGTEEELKEALENFKFYRVPDLGEVQKANQRLEYFETKRELGVAMQRRNIRVLETAIHSAKNLPDMKQIKEDIRRAENLMNRLKNQHPISKLEHSTLSEIRRYTNPSQAVKDVLSATYILLGHDIEYAKNWEYIQSQLTKTGRDSLQRLVLHCDVETVSSSSAEIAHQLLNPHDENALREASAGAGAIFHWASQIVKDKIKKFEKEESIENEVSKGSKRSEKANSVQNKQGKASSEKDISTNGKSVNQKTGKVTAEEVEEEKEIDEISTRSTAKSGTLSLKSIHAKVGSFRKKGDKAMVFNKYNEQVYFEQSPPERFFWPKHF
;
A
#
# COMPACT_ATOMS: atom_id res chain seq x y z
N MET A 1 -27.38 24.95 30.06
CA MET A 1 -28.21 25.97 29.37
C MET A 1 -28.45 25.46 27.95
N LYS A 2 -29.65 25.52 27.34
CA LYS A 2 -30.39 26.72 26.83
C LYS A 2 -29.50 27.55 25.87
N GLN A 3 -29.89 27.92 24.65
CA GLN A 3 -31.17 27.83 23.90
C GLN A 3 -30.87 27.80 22.36
N ARG A 4 -31.67 27.14 21.49
CA ARG A 4 -32.78 27.64 20.61
C ARG A 4 -32.46 28.84 19.68
N ILE A 5 -33.10 29.09 18.52
CA ILE A 5 -33.93 28.42 17.44
C ILE A 5 -34.01 29.48 16.28
N LEU A 6 -34.53 29.14 15.08
CA LEU A 6 -34.77 29.98 13.87
C LEU A 6 -33.55 30.18 12.95
N GLY A 7 -33.64 30.10 11.62
CA GLY A 7 -34.72 29.57 10.75
C GLY A 7 -35.64 30.61 10.11
N LEU A 8 -35.46 30.86 8.81
CA LEU A 8 -36.40 31.57 7.92
C LEU A 8 -36.39 30.94 6.52
N SER A 9 -37.50 31.09 5.79
CA SER A 9 -37.69 30.64 4.40
C SER A 9 -38.03 31.83 3.49
N ASN A 10 -37.79 31.66 2.19
CA ASN A 10 -38.73 31.89 1.08
C ASN A 10 -37.95 31.77 -0.25
N ASN A 11 -38.35 30.94 -1.21
CA ASN A 11 -39.51 31.12 -2.09
C ASN A 11 -39.45 32.43 -2.90
N PHE A 12 -38.96 32.33 -4.13
CA PHE A 12 -39.59 33.00 -5.26
C PHE A 12 -39.75 32.00 -6.41
N CYS A 13 -40.85 32.13 -7.14
CA CYS A 13 -41.24 31.30 -8.26
C CYS A 13 -41.82 32.24 -9.31
N ASP A 14 -41.43 32.10 -10.58
CA ASP A 14 -42.17 32.74 -11.66
C ASP A 14 -42.15 31.91 -12.95
N LYS A 15 -43.05 32.23 -13.89
CA LYS A 15 -43.55 31.30 -14.91
C LYS A 15 -43.45 31.80 -16.35
N GLY A 16 -43.03 30.86 -17.22
CA GLY A 16 -43.58 30.72 -18.58
C GLY A 16 -42.90 31.53 -19.70
N ILE A 17 -43.45 31.54 -20.92
CA ILE A 17 -44.61 30.76 -21.42
C ILE A 17 -44.58 30.61 -22.96
N LEU A 18 -45.38 29.68 -23.50
CA LEU A 18 -45.76 29.51 -24.93
C LEU A 18 -44.79 28.87 -25.96
N ARG A 19 -45.44 28.29 -26.98
CA ARG A 19 -44.96 27.70 -28.25
C ARG A 19 -45.57 28.56 -29.41
N PRO A 20 -45.89 28.06 -30.63
CA PRO A 20 -45.33 26.99 -31.50
C PRO A 20 -45.05 27.48 -32.95
N HIS A 21 -44.71 26.56 -33.87
CA HIS A 21 -45.12 26.45 -35.31
C HIS A 21 -43.97 25.98 -36.23
N SER A 22 -44.17 25.28 -37.36
CA SER A 22 -45.13 24.21 -37.73
C SER A 22 -44.82 23.68 -39.15
N SER A 23 -45.26 22.45 -39.48
CA SER A 23 -45.52 21.94 -40.86
C SER A 23 -44.30 21.81 -41.83
N ARG A 24 -44.30 21.02 -42.93
CA ARG A 24 -45.34 20.19 -43.59
C ARG A 24 -44.73 19.07 -44.48
N GLU A 25 -45.52 18.02 -44.79
CA GLU A 25 -45.79 17.34 -46.10
C GLU A 25 -44.72 17.31 -47.26
N MET A 26 -44.66 16.38 -48.23
CA MET A 26 -45.49 15.20 -48.63
C MET A 26 -44.78 14.30 -49.69
N GLY A 27 -45.29 13.08 -49.93
CA GLY A 27 -45.03 12.25 -51.14
C GLY A 27 -43.72 11.43 -51.18
N GLY A 28 -43.57 10.36 -51.98
CA GLY A 28 -44.48 9.68 -52.93
C GLY A 28 -43.92 8.31 -53.39
N SER A 29 -44.70 7.47 -54.09
CA SER A 29 -44.41 6.02 -54.30
C SER A 29 -44.20 5.57 -55.76
N THR A 30 -43.32 4.57 -55.99
CA THR A 30 -43.32 3.50 -57.05
C THR A 30 -42.09 2.58 -56.79
N SER A 31 -42.06 1.23 -56.87
CA SER A 31 -42.46 0.25 -57.90
C SER A 31 -41.58 0.33 -59.19
N LYS A 32 -41.15 -0.75 -59.89
CA LYS A 32 -41.50 -2.19 -59.83
C LYS A 32 -40.54 -3.11 -60.66
N GLN A 33 -40.41 -4.39 -60.28
CA GLN A 33 -40.20 -5.61 -61.12
C GLN A 33 -38.88 -5.93 -61.90
N THR A 34 -38.80 -7.21 -62.34
CA THR A 34 -37.83 -7.91 -63.25
C THR A 34 -36.46 -8.33 -62.67
N ASP A 35 -35.86 -9.50 -62.99
CA ASP A 35 -36.46 -10.82 -63.31
C ASP A 35 -35.48 -12.00 -63.07
N LYS A 36 -35.98 -13.26 -63.15
CA LYS A 36 -35.21 -14.53 -63.04
C LYS A 36 -35.31 -15.30 -64.38
N PRO A 37 -34.28 -16.08 -64.83
CA PRO A 37 -34.22 -17.51 -64.41
C PRO A 37 -32.86 -18.27 -64.53
N LYS A 38 -32.75 -19.39 -63.77
CA LYS A 38 -32.22 -20.77 -64.10
C LYS A 38 -30.82 -20.93 -64.79
N SER A 39 -30.10 -22.06 -64.69
CA SER A 39 -30.49 -23.45 -64.35
C SER A 39 -29.44 -24.29 -63.58
N THR A 40 -29.93 -25.33 -62.91
CA THR A 40 -29.28 -26.55 -62.37
C THR A 40 -28.67 -27.45 -63.50
N PRO A 41 -27.97 -28.60 -63.26
CA PRO A 41 -28.23 -29.69 -62.26
C PRO A 41 -26.94 -30.24 -61.57
N LEU A 42 -26.82 -31.42 -60.92
CA LEU A 42 -27.67 -32.61 -60.63
C LEU A 42 -27.09 -33.25 -59.32
N ASN A 43 -27.76 -33.32 -58.16
CA ASN A 43 -28.84 -34.23 -57.70
C ASN A 43 -28.42 -35.71 -57.43
N ARG A 44 -28.49 -36.18 -56.16
CA ARG A 44 -28.80 -37.59 -55.83
C ARG A 44 -29.26 -37.83 -54.37
N GLU A 45 -30.38 -38.56 -54.24
CA GLU A 45 -30.93 -39.39 -53.12
C GLU A 45 -30.89 -38.88 -51.65
N GLN A 46 -32.01 -38.75 -50.91
CA GLN A 46 -32.98 -39.77 -50.40
C GLN A 46 -32.38 -40.60 -49.23
N GLU A 47 -33.09 -40.92 -48.13
CA GLU A 47 -34.48 -41.39 -48.02
C GLU A 47 -35.37 -40.82 -46.89
N THR A 48 -36.65 -41.16 -47.04
CA THR A 48 -37.92 -40.81 -46.38
C THR A 48 -38.14 -41.18 -44.90
N LYS A 49 -39.12 -40.51 -44.26
CA LYS A 49 -39.85 -40.96 -43.05
C LYS A 49 -41.32 -41.31 -43.36
N ARG A 50 -41.84 -42.43 -42.85
CA ARG A 50 -43.26 -42.79 -42.59
C ARG A 50 -43.26 -43.77 -41.38
N ASN A 51 -44.05 -43.57 -40.33
CA ASN A 51 -45.46 -43.95 -40.09
C ASN A 51 -45.71 -45.48 -40.20
N SER A 52 -46.43 -46.17 -39.30
CA SER A 52 -46.96 -45.87 -37.93
C SER A 52 -47.37 -47.24 -37.27
N ASP A 53 -48.30 -47.50 -36.33
CA ASP A 53 -49.39 -46.77 -35.65
C ASP A 53 -49.97 -47.55 -34.42
N HIS A 54 -50.86 -46.93 -33.62
CA HIS A 54 -51.81 -47.49 -32.61
C HIS A 54 -51.25 -48.24 -31.36
N GLY A 55 -51.89 -48.21 -30.16
CA GLY A 55 -53.08 -47.50 -29.67
C GLY A 55 -53.51 -47.92 -28.23
N ASP A 56 -54.47 -47.20 -27.61
CA ASP A 56 -55.07 -47.41 -26.25
C ASP A 56 -54.13 -47.25 -25.01
N LYS A 57 -54.56 -46.84 -23.78
CA LYS A 57 -55.89 -46.50 -23.21
C LYS A 57 -55.75 -45.56 -21.97
N ARG A 58 -56.57 -44.48 -21.91
CA ARG A 58 -57.26 -43.78 -20.76
C ARG A 58 -56.59 -43.70 -19.35
N HIS A 59 -56.72 -42.65 -18.51
CA HIS A 59 -57.88 -41.80 -18.20
C HIS A 59 -57.52 -40.36 -17.69
N SER A 60 -58.56 -39.52 -17.60
CA SER A 60 -58.73 -38.18 -16.95
C SER A 60 -58.02 -37.99 -15.58
N ALA A 61 -57.83 -36.77 -15.01
CA ALA A 61 -58.63 -35.55 -15.17
C ALA A 61 -57.90 -34.20 -14.92
N ASN A 62 -58.58 -33.10 -15.28
CA ASN A 62 -58.17 -31.70 -15.08
C ASN A 62 -58.19 -31.24 -13.61
N SER A 63 -57.38 -30.22 -13.31
CA SER A 63 -57.87 -29.05 -12.57
C SER A 63 -57.23 -27.77 -13.11
N ASN A 64 -58.04 -26.73 -13.33
CA ASN A 64 -57.57 -25.41 -13.76
C ASN A 64 -57.12 -24.59 -12.54
N GLN A 65 -56.03 -23.83 -12.66
CA GLN A 65 -55.85 -22.64 -11.84
C GLN A 65 -55.00 -21.56 -12.52
N THR A 66 -55.71 -20.50 -12.94
CA THR A 66 -55.26 -19.09 -13.04
C THR A 66 -53.82 -18.81 -13.49
N ALA A 67 -53.69 -18.25 -14.70
CA ALA A 67 -52.50 -17.53 -15.10
C ALA A 67 -52.24 -16.34 -14.15
N SER A 68 -51.14 -16.39 -13.41
CA SER A 68 -50.59 -15.21 -12.73
C SER A 68 -49.52 -14.59 -13.62
N SER A 69 -49.59 -13.28 -13.85
CA SER A 69 -48.70 -12.55 -14.75
C SER A 69 -47.28 -12.52 -14.17
N ALA A 70 -46.40 -13.39 -14.66
CA ALA A 70 -45.00 -13.40 -14.29
C ALA A 70 -44.33 -12.12 -14.77
N VAL A 71 -44.02 -11.20 -13.84
CA VAL A 71 -43.22 -10.02 -14.11
C VAL A 71 -41.80 -10.49 -14.46
N THR A 72 -41.47 -10.46 -15.75
CA THR A 72 -40.11 -10.75 -16.23
C THR A 72 -39.15 -9.73 -15.62
N PRO A 73 -38.07 -10.16 -14.93
CA PRO A 73 -37.09 -9.22 -14.40
C PRO A 73 -36.46 -8.43 -15.54
N ILE A 74 -36.51 -7.10 -15.46
CA ILE A 74 -35.84 -6.21 -16.41
C ILE A 74 -34.35 -6.61 -16.45
N PRO A 75 -33.76 -6.92 -17.62
CA PRO A 75 -32.35 -7.25 -17.71
C PRO A 75 -31.50 -6.06 -17.25
N ILE A 76 -30.94 -6.15 -16.04
CA ILE A 76 -29.96 -5.17 -15.55
C ILE A 76 -28.72 -5.32 -16.44
N HIS A 77 -28.53 -4.38 -17.38
CA HIS A 77 -27.34 -4.35 -18.22
C HIS A 77 -26.11 -4.26 -17.31
N ARG A 78 -25.36 -5.36 -17.25
CA ARG A 78 -24.11 -5.42 -16.51
C ARG A 78 -23.03 -4.75 -17.37
N PRO A 79 -22.08 -4.02 -16.76
CA PRO A 79 -20.83 -3.71 -17.44
C PRO A 79 -20.13 -5.02 -17.84
N ASN A 80 -19.32 -5.00 -18.89
CA ASN A 80 -18.40 -6.10 -19.17
C ASN A 80 -17.36 -6.20 -18.01
N PRO A 81 -16.74 -7.37 -17.80
CA PRO A 81 -15.56 -7.47 -16.94
C PRO A 81 -14.43 -6.56 -17.45
N PHE A 82 -13.78 -5.82 -16.54
CA PHE A 82 -12.57 -5.06 -16.81
C PHE A 82 -11.76 -4.83 -15.51
N PRO A 83 -10.44 -4.57 -15.58
CA PRO A 83 -9.60 -4.42 -14.39
C PRO A 83 -9.99 -3.24 -13.50
N PRO A 84 -9.93 -3.36 -12.15
CA PRO A 84 -10.30 -2.29 -11.23
C PRO A 84 -9.43 -1.04 -11.40
N THR A 85 -10.05 0.14 -11.38
CA THR A 85 -9.37 1.43 -11.60
C THR A 85 -8.57 1.95 -10.39
N THR A 86 -8.77 1.33 -9.23
CA THR A 86 -8.24 1.70 -7.91
C THR A 86 -8.04 0.42 -7.09
N ARG A 87 -7.22 0.41 -6.03
CA ARG A 87 -7.05 -0.76 -5.16
C ARG A 87 -8.06 -0.80 -4.02
N LYS A 88 -8.21 -1.96 -3.38
CA LYS A 88 -8.97 -2.19 -2.15
C LYS A 88 -8.74 -1.09 -1.11
N LYS A 89 -7.47 -0.79 -0.82
CA LYS A 89 -7.08 0.21 0.20
C LYS A 89 -7.54 1.64 -0.13
N ASP A 90 -7.79 1.95 -1.40
CA ASP A 90 -8.14 3.30 -1.86
C ASP A 90 -9.66 3.55 -1.77
N VAL A 91 -10.48 2.49 -1.63
CA VAL A 91 -11.96 2.56 -1.52
C VAL A 91 -12.52 2.13 -0.16
N LEU A 92 -11.67 1.60 0.74
CA LEU A 92 -12.07 0.93 1.98
C LEU A 92 -11.89 1.79 3.24
N ASP A 93 -12.85 2.66 3.51
CA ASP A 93 -12.93 3.37 4.80
C ASP A 93 -13.36 2.43 5.94
N LYS A 94 -12.42 2.10 6.83
CA LYS A 94 -12.64 1.22 7.98
C LYS A 94 -13.57 1.82 9.05
N GLU A 95 -13.64 3.14 9.17
CA GLU A 95 -14.48 3.84 10.15
C GLU A 95 -15.94 3.90 9.70
N LEU A 96 -16.17 4.20 8.43
CA LEU A 96 -17.48 4.10 7.79
C LEU A 96 -18.05 2.66 7.90
N LEU A 97 -17.23 1.64 7.60
CA LEU A 97 -17.63 0.23 7.77
C LEU A 97 -17.85 -0.19 9.24
N ARG A 98 -17.22 0.48 10.21
CA ARG A 98 -17.43 0.26 11.65
C ARG A 98 -18.82 0.72 12.10
N GLY A 99 -19.33 1.81 11.51
CA GLY A 99 -20.70 2.28 11.70
C GLY A 99 -21.74 1.29 11.15
N ALA A 100 -21.62 0.98 9.85
CA ALA A 100 -22.55 0.10 9.13
C ALA A 100 -22.64 -1.32 9.72
N LYS A 101 -21.56 -1.84 10.32
CA LYS A 101 -21.47 -3.19 10.91
C LYS A 101 -22.70 -3.57 11.74
N LYS A 102 -23.27 -2.65 12.52
CA LYS A 102 -24.40 -2.92 13.44
C LYS A 102 -25.58 -3.62 12.75
N ASN A 103 -25.94 -3.19 11.54
CA ASN A 103 -27.07 -3.76 10.80
C ASN A 103 -26.86 -5.24 10.43
N ALA A 104 -25.60 -5.69 10.29
CA ALA A 104 -25.28 -7.08 9.98
C ALA A 104 -25.49 -8.04 11.15
N PHE A 105 -25.59 -7.51 12.38
CA PHE A 105 -25.71 -8.26 13.64
C PHE A 105 -27.05 -8.00 14.36
N GLN A 106 -28.01 -7.34 13.70
CA GLN A 106 -29.35 -7.16 14.28
C GLN A 106 -30.12 -8.48 14.37
N GLU A 107 -31.15 -8.52 15.19
CA GLU A 107 -32.06 -9.65 15.27
C GLU A 107 -32.99 -9.68 14.05
N ILE A 108 -33.20 -10.87 13.48
CA ILE A 108 -34.00 -11.10 12.27
C ILE A 108 -34.85 -12.34 12.54
N SER A 109 -36.17 -12.18 12.46
CA SER A 109 -37.15 -13.23 12.72
C SER A 109 -37.43 -14.09 11.49
N LEU A 110 -38.21 -15.16 11.65
CA LEU A 110 -38.72 -15.95 10.53
C LEU A 110 -39.58 -15.11 9.56
N ASN A 111 -40.31 -14.12 10.06
CA ASN A 111 -41.20 -13.27 9.25
C ASN A 111 -40.41 -12.29 8.37
N ASP A 112 -39.29 -11.78 8.87
CA ASP A 112 -38.42 -10.86 8.13
C ASP A 112 -37.76 -11.53 6.91
N MET A 113 -37.62 -12.86 6.95
CA MET A 113 -37.14 -13.70 5.84
C MET A 113 -38.24 -14.17 4.89
N ALA A 114 -39.49 -13.78 5.08
CA ALA A 114 -40.59 -14.15 4.17
C ALA A 114 -40.48 -13.46 2.80
N SER A 115 -39.78 -12.33 2.72
CA SER A 115 -39.52 -11.60 1.47
C SER A 115 -38.13 -10.97 1.46
N TYR A 116 -37.47 -11.03 0.30
CA TYR A 116 -36.20 -10.34 0.07
C TYR A 116 -36.31 -8.83 0.32
N GLN A 117 -37.45 -8.20 0.02
CA GLN A 117 -37.62 -6.75 0.24
C GLN A 117 -37.57 -6.39 1.73
N ILE A 118 -38.18 -7.20 2.60
CA ILE A 118 -38.19 -6.96 4.05
C ILE A 118 -36.77 -7.13 4.59
N LEU A 119 -36.14 -8.30 4.36
CA LEU A 119 -34.78 -8.59 4.80
C LEU A 119 -33.77 -7.52 4.36
N ILE A 120 -33.79 -7.12 3.08
CA ILE A 120 -32.90 -6.08 2.57
C ILE A 120 -33.20 -4.74 3.24
N SER A 121 -34.47 -4.33 3.38
CA SER A 121 -34.82 -3.05 4.02
C SER A 121 -34.33 -2.93 5.47
N LEU A 122 -34.25 -4.05 6.20
CA LEU A 122 -33.68 -4.12 7.54
C LEU A 122 -32.14 -4.05 7.51
N LEU A 123 -31.50 -4.89 6.68
CA LEU A 123 -30.05 -4.94 6.57
C LEU A 123 -29.46 -3.62 6.05
N THR A 124 -30.07 -2.98 5.05
CA THR A 124 -29.59 -1.72 4.49
C THR A 124 -30.18 -0.47 5.13
N LYS A 125 -30.87 -0.58 6.28
CA LYS A 125 -31.55 0.54 6.95
C LYS A 125 -30.59 1.68 7.26
N GLY A 126 -30.83 2.84 6.64
CA GLY A 126 -30.03 4.06 6.82
C GLY A 126 -28.70 4.11 6.06
N LEU A 127 -28.28 3.00 5.42
CA LEU A 127 -27.03 2.94 4.65
C LEU A 127 -27.22 3.62 3.29
N LYS A 128 -26.25 4.43 2.86
CA LYS A 128 -26.33 5.18 1.59
C LYS A 128 -25.32 4.68 0.58
N ASP A 129 -24.07 4.46 0.99
CA ASP A 129 -23.02 3.99 0.10
C ASP A 129 -23.20 2.49 -0.19
N ASP A 130 -23.01 2.09 -1.44
CA ASP A 130 -23.13 0.71 -1.87
C ASP A 130 -22.08 -0.20 -1.21
N ILE A 131 -20.93 0.35 -0.81
CA ILE A 131 -19.89 -0.35 -0.06
C ILE A 131 -20.41 -0.75 1.34
N GLU A 132 -21.17 0.11 2.02
CA GLU A 132 -21.80 -0.21 3.32
C GLU A 132 -22.78 -1.38 3.19
N LYS A 133 -23.65 -1.32 2.16
CA LYS A 133 -24.65 -2.37 1.88
C LYS A 133 -23.95 -3.69 1.56
N THR A 134 -22.95 -3.65 0.68
CA THR A 134 -22.16 -4.82 0.27
C THR A 134 -21.43 -5.46 1.45
N TRP A 135 -20.84 -4.64 2.35
CA TRP A 135 -20.20 -5.09 3.59
C TRP A 135 -21.18 -5.71 4.58
N VAL A 136 -22.35 -5.09 4.80
CA VAL A 136 -23.37 -5.61 5.71
C VAL A 136 -23.94 -6.94 5.22
N LEU A 137 -24.25 -7.06 3.91
CA LEU A 137 -24.66 -8.33 3.32
C LEU A 137 -23.54 -9.39 3.43
N PHE A 138 -22.28 -9.01 3.19
CA PHE A 138 -21.13 -9.92 3.31
C PHE A 138 -20.97 -10.43 4.75
N LEU A 139 -21.01 -9.53 5.74
CA LEU A 139 -20.94 -9.89 7.15
C LEU A 139 -22.11 -10.77 7.57
N TRP A 140 -23.33 -10.45 7.15
CA TRP A 140 -24.51 -11.24 7.47
C TRP A 140 -24.36 -12.68 6.94
N VAL A 141 -24.18 -12.86 5.63
CA VAL A 141 -24.08 -14.18 4.98
C VAL A 141 -22.90 -15.01 5.50
N THR A 142 -21.74 -14.37 5.75
CA THR A 142 -20.57 -15.09 6.30
C THR A 142 -20.72 -15.46 7.77
N ASN A 143 -21.69 -14.91 8.52
CA ASN A 143 -21.96 -15.30 9.92
C ASN A 143 -23.14 -16.28 10.08
N LEU A 144 -24.09 -16.32 9.13
CA LEU A 144 -25.27 -17.21 9.21
C LEU A 144 -24.93 -18.66 9.58
N ASP A 145 -25.57 -19.22 10.61
CA ASP A 145 -25.58 -20.67 10.79
C ASP A 145 -26.64 -21.32 9.87
N VAL A 146 -26.17 -21.76 8.71
CA VAL A 146 -26.98 -22.42 7.68
C VAL A 146 -27.53 -23.78 8.16
N LYS A 147 -26.99 -24.37 9.23
CA LYS A 147 -27.47 -25.66 9.76
C LYS A 147 -28.82 -25.57 10.48
N ASN A 148 -29.19 -24.38 10.98
CA ASN A 148 -30.38 -24.19 11.82
C ASN A 148 -31.60 -23.69 11.03
N VAL A 149 -31.54 -23.65 9.70
CA VAL A 149 -32.66 -23.22 8.84
C VAL A 149 -33.81 -24.24 8.94
N THR A 150 -34.96 -23.82 9.46
CA THR A 150 -36.10 -24.71 9.72
C THR A 150 -36.87 -25.11 8.47
N LYS A 151 -37.56 -26.25 8.56
CA LYS A 151 -38.51 -26.75 7.54
C LYS A 151 -39.56 -25.67 7.21
N GLY A 152 -40.14 -25.78 6.01
CA GLY A 152 -41.15 -24.83 5.49
C GLY A 152 -40.55 -23.50 5.04
N GLY A 153 -39.93 -23.49 3.86
CA GLY A 153 -39.50 -22.28 3.14
C GLY A 153 -40.12 -22.27 1.75
N ILE A 154 -40.59 -21.11 1.31
CA ILE A 154 -41.19 -20.90 -0.02
C ILE A 154 -40.05 -20.56 -1.00
N LYS A 155 -40.10 -21.09 -2.24
CA LYS A 155 -39.09 -20.76 -3.27
C LYS A 155 -39.05 -19.25 -3.56
N ASN A 156 -37.87 -18.72 -3.92
CA ASN A 156 -37.64 -17.30 -4.19
C ASN A 156 -37.80 -16.40 -2.94
N THR A 157 -37.60 -16.95 -1.75
CA THR A 157 -37.56 -16.21 -0.48
C THR A 157 -36.22 -16.45 0.21
N PRO A 158 -35.73 -15.51 1.05
CA PRO A 158 -34.50 -15.73 1.80
C PRO A 158 -34.48 -17.06 2.58
N LYS A 159 -35.59 -17.45 3.20
CA LYS A 159 -35.69 -18.74 3.93
C LYS A 159 -35.64 -19.95 2.99
N GLY A 160 -36.31 -19.88 1.84
CA GLY A 160 -36.30 -20.97 0.84
C GLY A 160 -34.93 -21.16 0.22
N ASP A 161 -34.31 -20.07 -0.22
CA ASP A 161 -33.03 -20.10 -0.92
C ASP A 161 -31.89 -20.50 0.04
N LEU A 162 -31.95 -20.10 1.33
CA LEU A 162 -31.03 -20.60 2.37
C LEU A 162 -31.18 -22.09 2.66
N LYS A 163 -32.39 -22.65 2.57
CA LYS A 163 -32.61 -24.10 2.66
C LYS A 163 -32.00 -24.82 1.46
N ASP A 164 -32.12 -24.24 0.27
CA ASP A 164 -31.53 -24.83 -0.94
C ASP A 164 -29.99 -24.74 -0.91
N VAL A 165 -29.40 -23.73 -0.24
CA VAL A 165 -27.97 -23.72 0.14
C VAL A 165 -27.64 -24.80 1.18
N GLN A 166 -28.45 -24.97 2.23
CA GLN A 166 -28.26 -26.02 3.25
C GLN A 166 -28.25 -27.44 2.65
N SER A 167 -29.02 -27.68 1.57
CA SER A 167 -29.03 -28.94 0.84
C SER A 167 -28.06 -29.01 -0.35
N GLY A 168 -27.24 -27.99 -0.59
CA GLY A 168 -26.26 -27.96 -1.70
C GLY A 168 -26.85 -27.80 -3.10
N ILE A 169 -28.13 -27.45 -3.22
CA ILE A 169 -28.83 -27.20 -4.49
C ILE A 169 -28.46 -25.81 -5.04
N LEU A 170 -28.29 -24.82 -4.14
CA LEU A 170 -27.89 -23.45 -4.46
C LEU A 170 -26.51 -23.16 -3.87
N HIS A 171 -25.63 -22.46 -4.59
CA HIS A 171 -24.35 -22.06 -4.00
C HIS A 171 -24.50 -20.80 -3.14
N ILE A 172 -23.72 -20.68 -2.06
CA ILE A 172 -23.74 -19.51 -1.17
C ILE A 172 -23.37 -18.20 -1.90
N ALA A 173 -22.54 -18.29 -2.94
CA ALA A 173 -22.22 -17.17 -3.83
C ALA A 173 -23.41 -16.74 -4.72
N ASP A 174 -24.24 -17.70 -5.17
CA ASP A 174 -25.44 -17.41 -5.96
C ASP A 174 -26.54 -16.78 -5.11
N PHE A 175 -26.70 -17.26 -3.87
CA PHE A 175 -27.53 -16.60 -2.86
C PHE A 175 -27.08 -15.16 -2.59
N TYR A 176 -25.76 -14.91 -2.48
CA TYR A 176 -25.21 -13.56 -2.29
C TYR A 176 -25.45 -12.65 -3.52
N THR A 177 -25.28 -13.16 -4.75
CA THR A 177 -25.66 -12.44 -5.98
C THR A 177 -27.14 -12.05 -5.96
N THR A 178 -28.01 -12.94 -5.49
CA THR A 178 -29.45 -12.68 -5.33
C THR A 178 -29.76 -11.62 -4.27
N LEU A 179 -29.11 -11.63 -3.11
CA LEU A 179 -29.22 -10.56 -2.11
C LEU A 179 -28.77 -9.20 -2.67
N CYS A 180 -27.63 -9.16 -3.36
CA CYS A 180 -27.12 -7.96 -4.00
C CYS A 180 -28.13 -7.39 -5.00
N ARG A 181 -28.68 -8.23 -5.87
CA ARG A 181 -29.74 -7.87 -6.84
C ARG A 181 -30.98 -7.27 -6.16
N HIS A 182 -31.40 -7.77 -5.00
CA HIS A 182 -32.51 -7.20 -4.24
C HIS A 182 -32.14 -5.90 -3.47
N ALA A 183 -30.86 -5.66 -3.21
CA ALA A 183 -30.33 -4.40 -2.67
C ALA A 183 -30.03 -3.32 -3.74
N GLY A 184 -30.35 -3.58 -5.01
CA GLY A 184 -30.01 -2.70 -6.14
C GLY A 184 -28.54 -2.74 -6.58
N LEU A 185 -27.73 -3.62 -5.97
CA LEU A 185 -26.31 -3.77 -6.24
C LEU A 185 -26.10 -4.63 -7.50
N LYS A 186 -25.29 -4.13 -8.44
CA LYS A 186 -24.83 -4.90 -9.60
C LYS A 186 -23.83 -5.96 -9.12
N SER A 187 -24.19 -7.24 -9.25
CA SER A 187 -23.38 -8.37 -8.79
C SER A 187 -23.46 -9.56 -9.74
N VAL A 188 -22.41 -10.38 -9.75
CA VAL A 188 -22.27 -11.62 -10.53
C VAL A 188 -21.65 -12.71 -9.65
N THR A 189 -21.98 -13.97 -9.96
CA THR A 189 -21.24 -15.13 -9.47
C THR A 189 -20.22 -15.53 -10.53
N ILE A 190 -18.97 -15.70 -10.14
CA ILE A 190 -17.88 -16.19 -11.01
C ILE A 190 -17.61 -17.65 -10.65
N GLU A 191 -17.55 -18.51 -11.65
CA GLU A 191 -17.23 -19.93 -11.48
C GLU A 191 -15.80 -20.24 -11.90
N GLY A 192 -15.13 -21.15 -11.19
CA GLY A 192 -13.76 -21.52 -11.52
C GLY A 192 -13.19 -22.66 -10.69
N LEU A 193 -11.86 -22.69 -10.62
CA LEU A 193 -11.05 -23.68 -9.93
C LEU A 193 -10.28 -23.02 -8.77
N GLN A 194 -10.26 -23.65 -7.61
CA GLN A 194 -9.60 -23.16 -6.40
C GLN A 194 -8.50 -24.12 -5.92
N LYS A 195 -7.32 -23.56 -5.61
CA LYS A 195 -6.30 -24.19 -4.74
C LYS A 195 -6.78 -24.09 -3.29
N ASP A 196 -7.21 -25.22 -2.71
CA ASP A 196 -7.57 -25.26 -1.29
C ASP A 196 -6.35 -25.58 -0.41
N ASP A 197 -6.57 -25.79 0.90
CA ASP A 197 -5.46 -26.08 1.82
C ASP A 197 -4.81 -27.46 1.58
N SER A 198 -5.41 -28.35 0.79
CA SER A 198 -4.83 -29.63 0.38
C SER A 198 -3.87 -29.51 -0.80
N PHE A 199 -3.97 -28.42 -1.57
CA PHE A 199 -3.11 -28.18 -2.73
C PHE A 199 -1.62 -28.10 -2.35
N THR A 200 -0.77 -28.68 -3.20
CA THR A 200 0.70 -28.70 -3.05
C THR A 200 1.39 -28.19 -4.31
N ILE A 201 2.67 -27.81 -4.23
CA ILE A 201 3.46 -27.36 -5.40
C ILE A 201 3.69 -28.45 -6.48
N ASN A 202 3.37 -29.71 -6.20
CA ASN A 202 3.30 -30.80 -7.20
C ASN A 202 1.85 -31.10 -7.65
N GLY A 203 0.91 -30.19 -7.38
CA GLY A 203 -0.50 -30.33 -7.68
C GLY A 203 -0.80 -30.19 -9.17
N THR A 204 -1.64 -31.08 -9.68
CA THR A 204 -2.23 -30.97 -11.02
C THR A 204 -3.65 -30.43 -10.94
N GLU A 205 -4.27 -30.11 -12.08
CA GLU A 205 -5.67 -29.69 -12.14
C GLU A 205 -6.65 -30.65 -11.44
N LYS A 206 -6.32 -31.95 -11.40
CA LYS A 206 -7.15 -32.99 -10.77
C LYS A 206 -7.37 -32.80 -9.26
N ILE A 207 -6.56 -31.98 -8.59
CA ILE A 207 -6.72 -31.65 -7.16
C ILE A 207 -7.22 -30.22 -6.90
N LEU A 208 -7.68 -29.50 -7.93
CA LEU A 208 -8.35 -28.21 -7.74
C LEU A 208 -9.84 -28.43 -7.47
N VAL A 209 -10.39 -27.66 -6.53
CA VAL A 209 -11.81 -27.69 -6.16
C VAL A 209 -12.60 -26.81 -7.13
N LYS A 210 -13.71 -27.29 -7.68
CA LYS A 210 -14.67 -26.43 -8.40
C LYS A 210 -15.40 -25.55 -7.40
N GLU A 211 -15.31 -24.24 -7.56
CA GLU A 211 -15.71 -23.26 -6.56
C GLU A 211 -16.35 -22.03 -7.22
N LYS A 212 -17.14 -21.26 -6.47
CA LYS A 212 -17.68 -19.98 -6.93
C LYS A 212 -17.46 -18.83 -5.94
N TRP A 213 -17.04 -17.69 -6.47
CA TRP A 213 -16.94 -16.42 -5.76
C TRP A 213 -17.82 -15.35 -6.45
N ASN A 214 -17.73 -14.11 -6.00
CA ASN A 214 -18.55 -13.02 -6.52
C ASN A 214 -17.70 -11.86 -7.02
N ALA A 215 -18.27 -11.09 -7.95
CA ALA A 215 -17.85 -9.70 -8.18
C ALA A 215 -19.04 -8.75 -8.06
N VAL A 216 -18.80 -7.59 -7.44
CA VAL A 216 -19.79 -6.51 -7.24
C VAL A 216 -19.26 -5.25 -7.92
N PHE A 217 -20.14 -4.46 -8.55
CA PHE A 217 -19.78 -3.25 -9.28
C PHE A 217 -20.32 -2.00 -8.58
N PHE A 218 -19.43 -1.09 -8.23
CA PHE A 218 -19.75 0.24 -7.69
C PHE A 218 -18.62 1.23 -8.00
N LYS A 219 -18.93 2.54 -8.03
CA LYS A 219 -17.96 3.61 -8.32
C LYS A 219 -17.13 3.31 -9.59
N ASP A 220 -17.85 2.86 -10.62
CA ASP A 220 -17.36 2.45 -11.94
C ASP A 220 -16.19 1.45 -11.96
N SER A 221 -16.14 0.57 -10.95
CA SER A 221 -15.15 -0.50 -10.82
C SER A 221 -15.80 -1.81 -10.36
N TRP A 222 -15.32 -2.94 -10.91
CA TRP A 222 -15.57 -4.26 -10.33
C TRP A 222 -14.73 -4.50 -9.07
N ARG A 223 -15.24 -5.33 -8.16
CA ARG A 223 -14.58 -5.77 -6.91
C ARG A 223 -14.90 -7.22 -6.58
N LEU A 224 -13.88 -8.00 -6.26
CA LEU A 224 -14.01 -9.44 -5.97
C LEU A 224 -14.37 -9.67 -4.49
N ILE A 225 -15.22 -10.66 -4.22
CA ILE A 225 -15.64 -11.04 -2.86
C ILE A 225 -15.73 -12.57 -2.79
N HIS A 226 -15.07 -13.19 -1.82
CA HIS A 226 -15.15 -14.65 -1.63
C HIS A 226 -15.99 -15.03 -0.42
N ILE A 227 -17.28 -15.32 -0.63
CA ILE A 227 -18.22 -15.67 0.44
C ILE A 227 -17.85 -16.99 1.13
N GLY A 228 -17.48 -18.03 0.36
CA GLY A 228 -17.03 -19.32 0.91
C GLY A 228 -15.85 -19.19 1.90
N LEU A 229 -14.72 -18.66 1.45
CA LEU A 229 -13.55 -18.43 2.30
C LEU A 229 -13.82 -17.45 3.45
N GLY A 230 -14.57 -16.37 3.20
CA GLY A 230 -14.99 -15.42 4.24
C GLY A 230 -15.90 -16.03 5.32
N LYS A 231 -16.62 -17.11 5.00
CA LYS A 231 -17.42 -17.90 5.94
C LYS A 231 -16.59 -18.93 6.71
N ALA A 232 -15.57 -19.52 6.06
CA ALA A 232 -14.69 -20.54 6.65
C ALA A 232 -13.53 -19.96 7.49
N CYS A 233 -13.20 -18.68 7.34
CA CYS A 233 -12.08 -18.05 8.05
C CYS A 233 -12.40 -17.66 9.51
N ASN A 234 -11.36 -17.43 10.31
CA ASN A 234 -11.52 -16.80 11.63
C ASN A 234 -12.13 -15.39 11.47
N PRO A 235 -13.07 -14.96 12.34
CA PRO A 235 -13.73 -13.65 12.25
C PRO A 235 -12.81 -12.44 12.05
N LYS A 236 -11.57 -12.47 12.59
CA LYS A 236 -10.60 -11.37 12.41
C LYS A 236 -10.09 -11.21 10.97
N TRP A 237 -10.20 -12.25 10.14
CA TRP A 237 -9.74 -12.26 8.74
C TRP A 237 -10.84 -12.04 7.73
N LYS A 238 -12.10 -11.82 8.14
CA LYS A 238 -13.22 -11.57 7.21
C LYS A 238 -12.97 -10.43 6.23
N LEU A 239 -12.21 -9.41 6.64
CA LEU A 239 -11.83 -8.29 5.78
C LEU A 239 -10.84 -8.66 4.66
N LEU A 240 -10.09 -9.77 4.79
CA LEU A 240 -9.21 -10.27 3.72
C LEU A 240 -10.03 -10.66 2.49
N TYR A 241 -11.12 -11.40 2.70
CA TYR A 241 -11.99 -11.96 1.66
C TYR A 241 -13.09 -11.02 1.12
N PHE A 242 -13.07 -9.75 1.54
CA PHE A 242 -13.98 -8.69 1.12
C PHE A 242 -13.24 -7.66 0.25
N LEU A 243 -13.79 -7.31 -0.91
CA LEU A 243 -13.18 -6.41 -1.91
C LEU A 243 -11.72 -6.77 -2.19
N ILE A 244 -11.47 -8.04 -2.50
CA ILE A 244 -10.13 -8.59 -2.78
C ILE A 244 -9.59 -7.93 -4.05
N ASP A 245 -8.31 -7.52 -4.04
CA ASP A 245 -7.66 -7.06 -5.26
C ASP A 245 -7.35 -8.28 -6.17
N PRO A 246 -7.47 -8.18 -7.51
CA PRO A 246 -7.31 -9.31 -8.42
C PRO A 246 -5.99 -10.08 -8.27
N GLU A 247 -4.90 -9.36 -8.04
CA GLU A 247 -3.55 -9.88 -7.87
C GLU A 247 -3.38 -10.79 -6.63
N ASP A 248 -4.21 -10.59 -5.60
CA ASP A 248 -4.30 -11.46 -4.43
C ASP A 248 -5.17 -12.69 -4.72
N LEU A 249 -6.36 -12.50 -5.31
CA LEU A 249 -7.32 -13.60 -5.47
C LEU A 249 -6.86 -14.66 -6.48
N ILE A 250 -6.18 -14.24 -7.55
CA ILE A 250 -5.66 -15.14 -8.59
C ILE A 250 -4.62 -16.14 -8.06
N GLN A 251 -4.08 -15.93 -6.86
CA GLN A 251 -3.15 -16.87 -6.22
C GLN A 251 -3.84 -18.21 -5.92
N TRP A 252 -5.14 -18.20 -5.62
CA TRP A 252 -5.94 -19.40 -5.31
C TRP A 252 -7.00 -19.71 -6.34
N CYS A 253 -7.66 -18.69 -6.91
CA CYS A 253 -8.91 -18.85 -7.65
C CYS A 253 -8.71 -18.49 -9.14
N PHE A 254 -8.76 -19.49 -10.01
CA PHE A 254 -8.66 -19.32 -11.46
C PHE A 254 -10.06 -19.45 -12.10
N PRO A 255 -10.65 -18.38 -12.68
CA PRO A 255 -11.99 -18.42 -13.27
C PRO A 255 -12.03 -19.24 -14.56
N ASN A 256 -13.19 -19.81 -14.87
CA ASN A 256 -13.44 -20.49 -16.14
C ASN A 256 -13.40 -19.51 -17.34
N GLU A 257 -13.89 -18.30 -17.12
CA GLU A 257 -13.88 -17.19 -18.08
C GLU A 257 -12.70 -16.25 -17.78
N HIS A 258 -11.74 -16.14 -18.71
CA HIS A 258 -10.48 -15.44 -18.48
C HIS A 258 -10.64 -13.94 -18.14
N GLU A 259 -11.69 -13.29 -18.64
CA GLU A 259 -11.95 -11.86 -18.41
C GLU A 259 -12.26 -11.59 -16.91
N TRP A 260 -12.91 -12.53 -16.22
CA TRP A 260 -13.22 -12.44 -14.79
C TRP A 260 -12.01 -12.64 -13.88
N GLN A 261 -10.80 -12.79 -14.42
CA GLN A 261 -9.58 -12.57 -13.65
C GLN A 261 -9.45 -11.10 -13.22
N LEU A 262 -10.00 -10.16 -14.01
CA LEU A 262 -9.91 -8.71 -13.78
C LEU A 262 -8.47 -8.17 -13.63
N LEU A 263 -7.47 -8.90 -14.13
CA LEU A 263 -6.08 -8.48 -14.15
C LEU A 263 -5.78 -7.58 -15.35
N SER A 264 -4.92 -6.57 -15.16
CA SER A 264 -4.40 -5.73 -16.25
C SER A 264 -3.61 -6.51 -17.32
N LYS A 265 -3.08 -7.67 -16.95
CA LYS A 265 -2.54 -8.70 -17.85
C LYS A 265 -3.09 -10.06 -17.39
N PRO A 266 -4.02 -10.68 -18.13
CA PRO A 266 -4.54 -12.00 -17.78
C PRO A 266 -3.43 -13.05 -17.68
N LEU A 267 -3.50 -13.87 -16.64
CA LEU A 267 -2.56 -14.94 -16.31
C LEU A 267 -2.95 -16.23 -17.06
N ALA A 268 -1.99 -16.90 -17.68
CA ALA A 268 -2.24 -18.21 -18.27
C ALA A 268 -2.42 -19.29 -17.20
N LYS A 269 -3.21 -20.33 -17.50
CA LYS A 269 -3.48 -21.44 -16.58
C LYS A 269 -2.21 -22.20 -16.16
N HIS A 270 -1.24 -22.32 -17.07
CA HIS A 270 0.10 -22.82 -16.81
C HIS A 270 0.82 -22.02 -15.71
N ASP A 271 0.79 -20.69 -15.82
CA ASP A 271 1.50 -19.79 -14.92
C ASP A 271 0.85 -19.77 -13.53
N PHE A 272 -0.48 -19.94 -13.45
CA PHE A 272 -1.21 -20.18 -12.20
C PHE A 272 -0.74 -21.44 -11.45
N PHE A 273 -0.36 -22.52 -12.15
CA PHE A 273 0.27 -23.69 -11.53
C PHE A 273 1.75 -23.48 -11.19
N ASN A 274 2.42 -22.55 -11.86
CA ASN A 274 3.84 -22.24 -11.65
C ASN A 274 4.08 -21.06 -10.70
N GLN A 275 3.03 -20.48 -10.10
CA GLN A 275 3.13 -19.57 -8.95
C GLN A 275 3.66 -20.27 -7.68
N PRO A 276 4.24 -19.54 -6.72
CA PRO A 276 4.48 -20.05 -5.36
C PRO A 276 3.18 -20.56 -4.73
N ASN A 277 3.20 -21.72 -4.07
CA ASN A 277 2.00 -22.26 -3.43
C ASN A 277 1.71 -21.57 -2.09
N CYS A 278 1.39 -20.28 -2.14
CA CYS A 278 1.00 -19.49 -0.98
C CYS A 278 -0.39 -19.92 -0.50
N LYS A 279 -0.48 -20.70 0.57
CA LYS A 279 -1.76 -21.04 1.19
C LYS A 279 -2.42 -19.79 1.76
N ARG A 280 -3.73 -19.84 1.99
CA ARG A 280 -4.52 -18.76 2.62
C ARG A 280 -3.88 -18.20 3.89
N LYS A 281 -3.23 -19.09 4.65
CA LYS A 281 -2.50 -18.78 5.88
C LYS A 281 -1.30 -17.84 5.72
N CYS A 282 -0.68 -17.79 4.53
CA CYS A 282 0.39 -16.84 4.19
C CYS A 282 -0.11 -15.39 4.34
N PHE A 283 -1.25 -15.09 3.70
CA PHE A 283 -1.88 -13.77 3.67
C PHE A 283 -2.55 -13.41 5.00
N GLU A 284 -3.13 -14.39 5.71
CA GLU A 284 -3.53 -14.21 7.11
C GLU A 284 -2.36 -13.76 8.00
N MET A 285 -1.12 -14.18 7.70
CA MET A 285 0.06 -13.87 8.50
C MET A 285 0.81 -12.62 8.02
N GLY A 286 0.26 -11.90 7.04
CA GLY A 286 0.87 -10.73 6.42
C GLY A 286 2.09 -11.04 5.55
N VAL A 287 2.31 -12.31 5.19
CA VAL A 287 3.50 -12.75 4.47
C VAL A 287 3.30 -12.55 2.97
N GLN A 288 4.22 -11.81 2.35
CA GLN A 288 4.28 -11.53 0.92
C GLN A 288 5.59 -12.11 0.35
N ILE A 289 5.55 -12.71 -0.84
CA ILE A 289 6.75 -13.20 -1.53
C ILE A 289 7.35 -12.04 -2.35
N LEU A 290 8.64 -11.75 -2.15
CA LEU A 290 9.38 -10.75 -2.93
C LEU A 290 10.15 -11.42 -4.08
N ASN A 291 10.80 -12.55 -3.79
CA ASN A 291 11.53 -13.36 -4.77
C ASN A 291 11.44 -14.84 -4.37
N PRO A 292 11.26 -15.80 -5.29
CA PRO A 292 10.94 -15.66 -6.70
C PRO A 292 9.44 -15.42 -6.95
N THR A 293 9.10 -14.83 -8.09
CA THR A 293 7.71 -14.68 -8.57
C THR A 293 7.11 -15.99 -9.10
N LEU A 294 7.96 -16.99 -9.40
CA LEU A 294 7.58 -18.34 -9.80
C LEU A 294 7.83 -19.32 -8.65
N GLY A 295 6.90 -20.24 -8.42
CA GLY A 295 7.00 -21.33 -7.45
C GLY A 295 7.72 -22.57 -7.96
N LYS A 296 7.91 -22.72 -9.27
CA LYS A 296 8.77 -23.74 -9.89
C LYS A 296 9.99 -23.05 -10.51
N ILE A 297 11.20 -23.41 -10.07
CA ILE A 297 12.45 -22.72 -10.46
C ILE A 297 13.51 -23.74 -10.89
N LYS A 298 14.21 -23.48 -12.00
CA LYS A 298 15.39 -24.24 -12.44
C LYS A 298 16.67 -23.59 -11.89
N ILE A 299 17.58 -24.39 -11.33
CA ILE A 299 18.82 -23.94 -10.68
C ILE A 299 20.03 -24.58 -11.36
N ASP A 300 20.89 -23.74 -11.94
CA ASP A 300 22.09 -24.19 -12.69
C ASP A 300 23.41 -23.96 -11.91
N ASN A 301 23.37 -23.30 -10.75
CA ASN A 301 24.54 -22.85 -9.96
C ASN A 301 24.58 -23.40 -8.51
N GLY A 302 23.72 -24.37 -8.17
CA GLY A 302 23.71 -24.98 -6.84
C GLY A 302 23.16 -24.12 -5.68
N ARG A 303 22.63 -22.90 -5.90
CA ARG A 303 22.07 -22.06 -4.81
C ARG A 303 20.94 -21.13 -5.24
N PHE A 304 20.02 -20.81 -4.32
CA PHE A 304 18.92 -19.87 -4.55
C PHE A 304 18.41 -19.17 -3.28
N SER A 305 18.13 -17.86 -3.39
CA SER A 305 17.60 -17.03 -2.29
C SER A 305 16.09 -16.81 -2.41
N VAL A 306 15.29 -17.38 -1.50
CA VAL A 306 13.86 -17.04 -1.37
C VAL A 306 13.71 -15.88 -0.41
N GLU A 307 13.08 -14.78 -0.83
CA GLU A 307 12.91 -13.55 -0.07
C GLU A 307 11.42 -13.28 0.20
N VAL A 308 11.07 -13.05 1.47
CA VAL A 308 9.70 -12.75 1.89
C VAL A 308 9.64 -11.51 2.80
N LEU A 309 8.50 -10.81 2.77
CA LEU A 309 8.20 -9.66 3.61
C LEU A 309 7.06 -10.00 4.57
N ILE A 310 7.17 -9.58 5.83
CA ILE A 310 6.07 -9.62 6.81
C ILE A 310 5.49 -8.20 6.93
N ASP A 311 4.27 -8.01 6.43
CA ASP A 311 3.52 -6.77 6.61
C ASP A 311 3.04 -6.65 8.07
N LYS A 312 3.79 -5.87 8.86
CA LYS A 312 3.47 -5.57 10.26
C LYS A 312 2.12 -4.85 10.43
N THR A 313 1.59 -4.14 9.42
CA THR A 313 0.31 -3.43 9.51
C THR A 313 -0.89 -4.38 9.61
N HIS A 314 -0.73 -5.63 9.16
CA HIS A 314 -1.73 -6.70 9.30
C HIS A 314 -1.74 -7.33 10.71
N SER A 315 -0.69 -7.15 11.52
CA SER A 315 -0.64 -7.71 12.88
C SER A 315 -1.11 -6.72 13.95
N GLN A 316 -2.36 -6.89 14.36
CA GLN A 316 -2.95 -6.13 15.48
C GLN A 316 -2.61 -6.70 16.87
N SER A 317 -1.93 -7.85 16.98
CA SER A 317 -1.63 -8.47 18.30
C SER A 317 -0.70 -9.71 18.33
N SER A 318 -0.17 -10.20 17.20
CA SER A 318 0.54 -11.50 17.17
C SER A 318 1.72 -11.51 16.20
N ASP A 319 2.94 -11.63 16.68
CA ASP A 319 4.12 -11.62 15.83
C ASP A 319 4.14 -12.83 14.89
N THR A 320 4.31 -12.58 13.60
CA THR A 320 4.53 -13.65 12.61
C THR A 320 5.96 -14.14 12.74
N MET A 321 6.13 -15.41 13.13
CA MET A 321 7.42 -16.09 13.08
C MET A 321 7.40 -17.13 11.96
N LEU A 322 8.41 -17.10 11.10
CA LEU A 322 8.62 -18.11 10.06
C LEU A 322 9.74 -19.07 10.45
N ASP A 323 9.62 -20.29 9.93
CA ASP A 323 10.57 -21.39 9.96
C ASP A 323 10.49 -22.11 8.58
N PHE A 324 11.25 -23.18 8.36
CA PHE A 324 11.30 -23.85 7.07
C PHE A 324 11.55 -25.36 7.15
N LYS A 325 11.25 -26.05 6.04
CA LYS A 325 11.61 -27.44 5.82
C LYS A 325 12.03 -27.66 4.37
N LEU A 326 13.30 -28.03 4.16
CA LEU A 326 13.79 -28.47 2.85
C LEU A 326 13.61 -29.99 2.71
N ARG A 327 13.00 -30.41 1.61
CA ARG A 327 12.84 -31.82 1.22
C ARG A 327 13.46 -32.01 -0.16
N GLY A 328 14.05 -33.17 -0.44
CA GLY A 328 14.74 -33.42 -1.71
C GLY A 328 14.67 -34.88 -2.16
N LYS A 329 14.87 -35.08 -3.47
CA LYS A 329 15.14 -36.38 -4.11
C LYS A 329 16.33 -36.20 -5.06
N LYS A 330 17.37 -37.04 -4.91
CA LYS A 330 18.47 -37.15 -5.89
C LYS A 330 17.87 -37.51 -7.27
N MET A 331 18.39 -36.96 -8.37
CA MET A 331 17.97 -37.41 -9.71
C MET A 331 18.32 -38.89 -9.92
N GLN A 332 17.36 -39.70 -10.36
CA GLN A 332 17.63 -41.05 -10.87
C GLN A 332 17.71 -40.99 -12.40
N ASN A 333 18.86 -41.40 -12.95
CA ASN A 333 19.12 -41.66 -14.37
C ASN A 333 18.59 -40.62 -15.38
N GLY A 334 19.05 -39.37 -15.28
CA GLY A 334 19.14 -38.43 -16.42
C GLY A 334 17.83 -37.91 -17.04
N ILE A 335 16.65 -38.33 -16.58
CA ILE A 335 15.37 -37.87 -17.11
C ILE A 335 15.01 -36.52 -16.46
N ASN A 336 14.88 -35.47 -17.27
CA ASN A 336 14.35 -34.18 -16.84
C ASN A 336 12.84 -34.30 -16.54
N GLU A 337 12.47 -34.24 -15.25
CA GLU A 337 11.07 -34.16 -14.81
C GLU A 337 10.34 -32.90 -15.36
N PHE A 338 11.10 -31.89 -15.78
CA PHE A 338 10.62 -30.62 -16.34
C PHE A 338 10.05 -30.74 -17.77
N ASP A 339 10.62 -31.62 -18.60
CA ASP A 339 10.28 -31.66 -20.04
C ASP A 339 8.93 -32.37 -20.27
N TYR A 340 8.61 -33.37 -19.45
CA TYR A 340 7.34 -34.11 -19.49
C TYR A 340 6.10 -33.27 -19.14
N GLU A 341 6.21 -32.26 -18.26
CA GLU A 341 5.09 -31.35 -17.97
C GLU A 341 4.84 -30.34 -19.11
N THR A 342 5.81 -30.15 -20.01
CA THR A 342 5.76 -29.16 -21.09
C THR A 342 5.19 -29.73 -22.40
N SER A 343 5.42 -31.02 -22.69
CA SER A 343 4.98 -31.69 -23.94
C SER A 343 3.58 -32.32 -23.85
N GLY A 344 2.58 -31.54 -23.44
CA GLY A 344 1.19 -32.00 -23.27
C GLY A 344 0.43 -32.21 -24.59
N ASN A 345 0.76 -33.25 -25.36
CA ASN A 345 0.04 -33.61 -26.59
C ASN A 345 -0.82 -34.87 -26.41
N PHE A 346 -2.08 -34.83 -26.86
CA PHE A 346 -3.02 -35.94 -26.69
C PHE A 346 -2.70 -37.10 -27.64
N ASN A 347 -2.78 -38.33 -27.13
CA ASN A 347 -3.13 -39.48 -27.97
C ASN A 347 -3.95 -40.49 -27.17
N THR A 348 -5.15 -40.81 -27.66
CA THR A 348 -6.07 -41.76 -27.04
C THR A 348 -5.87 -43.15 -27.62
N GLY A 349 -5.41 -44.10 -26.81
CA GLY A 349 -5.39 -45.52 -27.13
C GLY A 349 -6.17 -46.30 -26.07
N ASN A 350 -7.22 -47.02 -26.48
CA ASN A 350 -7.88 -47.98 -25.60
C ASN A 350 -7.02 -49.24 -25.49
N GLU A 351 -7.03 -49.89 -24.33
CA GLU A 351 -7.52 -51.27 -24.29
C GLU A 351 -7.96 -51.70 -22.89
N THR A 352 -8.90 -52.64 -22.85
CA THR A 352 -9.54 -53.14 -21.63
C THR A 352 -8.94 -54.47 -21.18
N THR A 353 -8.79 -54.70 -19.87
CA THR A 353 -9.43 -55.88 -19.24
C THR A 353 -9.46 -55.85 -17.70
N ARG A 354 -10.39 -56.66 -17.18
CA ARG A 354 -10.52 -57.28 -15.84
C ARG A 354 -9.19 -57.55 -15.08
N SER A 355 -9.16 -57.68 -13.75
CA SER A 355 -10.26 -58.04 -12.82
C SER A 355 -10.07 -57.61 -11.36
N THR A 356 -11.19 -57.53 -10.62
CA THR A 356 -11.41 -57.85 -9.18
C THR A 356 -10.20 -57.96 -8.23
N MET A 357 -10.19 -57.28 -7.07
CA MET A 357 -10.99 -57.70 -5.89
C MET A 357 -11.33 -56.55 -4.91
N LYS A 358 -12.17 -56.85 -3.90
CA LYS A 358 -12.60 -55.94 -2.81
C LYS A 358 -12.14 -56.48 -1.42
N PRO A 359 -12.19 -55.66 -0.34
CA PRO A 359 -11.29 -55.82 0.82
C PRO A 359 -11.89 -56.44 2.08
N SER A 360 -10.99 -56.94 2.93
CA SER A 360 -11.20 -57.30 4.35
C SER A 360 -9.85 -57.64 5.01
N ASN A 361 -9.59 -57.48 6.31
CA ASN A 361 -10.09 -56.56 7.35
C ASN A 361 -9.18 -56.71 8.60
N VAL A 362 -9.34 -55.87 9.64
CA VAL A 362 -9.03 -56.18 11.07
C VAL A 362 -7.53 -56.30 11.52
N THR A 363 -7.24 -55.65 12.67
CA THR A 363 -6.14 -55.75 13.69
C THR A 363 -4.91 -56.65 13.51
N GLY A 364 -3.74 -56.40 14.12
CA GLY A 364 -3.34 -55.36 15.08
C GLY A 364 -2.25 -55.84 16.08
N ASN A 365 -1.62 -54.90 16.79
CA ASN A 365 -0.67 -55.03 17.92
C ASN A 365 0.71 -55.72 17.79
N GLU A 366 1.68 -55.00 18.39
CA GLU A 366 2.81 -55.47 19.22
C GLU A 366 4.10 -56.07 18.61
N SER A 367 5.15 -56.02 19.46
CA SER A 367 6.57 -56.09 19.11
C SER A 367 7.39 -56.89 20.11
N ARG A 368 8.32 -57.72 19.61
CA ARG A 368 9.58 -58.20 20.25
C ARG A 368 10.47 -58.72 19.10
N HIS A 369 11.67 -58.17 18.88
CA HIS A 369 12.96 -58.42 19.56
C HIS A 369 13.67 -59.72 19.13
N THR A 370 14.95 -59.55 18.72
CA THR A 370 16.11 -60.48 18.80
C THR A 370 16.06 -61.82 18.04
N ASP A 371 17.06 -62.29 17.29
CA ASP A 371 18.34 -61.76 16.75
C ASP A 371 18.60 -62.49 15.40
N ASN A 372 19.35 -62.04 14.39
CA ASN A 372 20.51 -61.15 14.23
C ASN A 372 21.91 -61.82 14.28
N THR A 373 22.15 -62.77 13.37
CA THR A 373 23.47 -63.13 12.78
C THR A 373 23.27 -63.37 11.26
N ASP A 374 24.18 -63.08 10.33
CA ASP A 374 25.54 -62.50 10.44
C ASP A 374 25.92 -61.71 9.15
N LYS A 375 26.96 -60.86 9.26
CA LYS A 375 27.80 -60.27 8.18
C LYS A 375 27.16 -59.61 6.93
N ALA A 376 26.90 -58.32 7.09
CA ALA A 376 27.61 -57.25 6.37
C ALA A 376 27.97 -57.39 4.87
N ASN A 377 27.41 -56.48 4.06
CA ASN A 377 28.24 -55.66 3.18
C ASN A 377 27.77 -54.19 3.29
N GLY A 378 28.70 -53.25 3.46
CA GLY A 378 28.38 -51.93 4.03
C GLY A 378 28.36 -50.78 3.04
N ASN A 379 27.32 -49.94 3.11
CA ASN A 379 27.40 -48.48 2.89
C ASN A 379 26.09 -47.81 3.31
N SER A 380 25.88 -47.69 4.63
CA SER A 380 24.77 -46.92 5.19
C SER A 380 25.13 -45.44 5.28
N GLU A 381 25.03 -44.70 4.17
CA GLU A 381 24.95 -43.24 4.24
C GLU A 381 23.77 -42.85 5.15
N SER A 382 24.03 -42.13 6.23
CA SER A 382 22.97 -41.53 7.03
C SER A 382 22.17 -40.52 6.18
N PRO A 383 20.83 -40.43 6.31
CA PRO A 383 20.03 -39.51 5.51
C PRO A 383 20.53 -38.07 5.63
N LEU A 384 20.89 -37.45 4.51
CA LEU A 384 21.50 -36.13 4.47
C LEU A 384 20.57 -35.07 5.10
N ASP A 385 21.04 -34.41 6.16
CA ASP A 385 20.29 -33.37 6.86
C ASP A 385 20.19 -32.09 6.01
N LEU A 386 19.12 -32.01 5.21
CA LEU A 386 18.81 -30.88 4.35
C LEU A 386 18.52 -29.58 5.13
N LYS A 387 18.30 -29.60 6.45
CA LYS A 387 18.13 -28.35 7.24
C LYS A 387 19.42 -27.53 7.22
N LYS A 388 20.58 -28.18 7.22
CA LYS A 388 21.93 -27.57 7.24
C LYS A 388 22.32 -26.84 5.94
N TYR A 389 21.52 -27.00 4.89
CA TYR A 389 21.73 -26.38 3.59
C TYR A 389 20.85 -25.15 3.34
N VAL A 390 19.99 -24.78 4.28
CA VAL A 390 19.20 -23.54 4.22
C VAL A 390 19.66 -22.60 5.32
N PHE A 391 20.09 -21.41 4.91
CA PHE A 391 20.45 -20.33 5.81
C PHE A 391 19.28 -19.33 5.90
N MET A 392 18.50 -19.39 6.99
CA MET A 392 17.39 -18.47 7.27
C MET A 392 17.86 -17.26 8.08
N HIS A 393 17.84 -16.07 7.47
CA HIS A 393 18.21 -14.81 8.13
C HIS A 393 17.16 -13.71 7.98
N ARG A 394 17.24 -12.72 8.87
CA ARG A 394 16.26 -11.63 8.99
C ARG A 394 16.90 -10.26 8.88
N ALA A 395 16.14 -9.35 8.27
CA ALA A 395 16.45 -7.94 8.10
C ALA A 395 15.19 -7.10 8.30
N ASP A 396 14.98 -6.64 9.53
CA ASP A 396 13.73 -6.01 9.99
C ASP A 396 12.48 -6.84 9.64
N SER A 397 11.66 -6.41 8.68
CA SER A 397 10.43 -7.08 8.23
C SER A 397 10.68 -8.12 7.13
N ARG A 398 11.88 -8.18 6.54
CA ARG A 398 12.24 -9.16 5.50
C ARG A 398 12.90 -10.40 6.12
N ILE A 399 12.59 -11.56 5.57
CA ILE A 399 13.24 -12.84 5.87
C ILE A 399 13.73 -13.44 4.57
N VAL A 400 14.94 -13.99 4.58
CA VAL A 400 15.57 -14.65 3.43
C VAL A 400 15.92 -16.08 3.81
N PHE A 401 15.67 -17.01 2.88
CA PHE A 401 16.06 -18.41 2.95
C PHE A 401 17.05 -18.67 1.81
N ASP A 402 18.34 -18.64 2.12
CA ASP A 402 19.40 -18.97 1.16
C ASP A 402 19.57 -20.49 1.13
N VAL A 403 18.98 -21.12 0.11
CA VAL A 403 18.96 -22.57 -0.11
C VAL A 403 20.15 -22.96 -0.97
N HIS A 404 20.95 -23.90 -0.47
CA HIS A 404 22.08 -24.50 -1.17
C HIS A 404 21.72 -25.96 -1.52
N PHE A 405 22.13 -26.42 -2.69
CA PHE A 405 21.72 -27.73 -3.22
C PHE A 405 22.93 -28.68 -3.29
N PRO A 406 23.08 -29.62 -2.33
CA PRO A 406 24.27 -30.47 -2.25
C PRO A 406 24.39 -31.50 -3.38
N THR A 407 23.30 -31.81 -4.08
CA THR A 407 23.28 -32.78 -5.19
C THR A 407 22.29 -32.36 -6.27
N PRO A 408 22.50 -32.76 -7.55
CA PRO A 408 21.49 -32.63 -8.58
C PRO A 408 20.21 -33.38 -8.18
N GLY A 409 19.06 -32.73 -8.28
CA GLY A 409 17.82 -33.24 -7.69
C GLY A 409 16.63 -32.30 -7.77
N THR A 410 15.47 -32.86 -7.47
CA THR A 410 14.22 -32.11 -7.28
C THR A 410 14.02 -31.85 -5.79
N PHE A 411 13.92 -30.59 -5.41
CA PHE A 411 13.75 -30.14 -4.03
C PHE A 411 12.43 -29.38 -3.85
N VAL A 412 11.90 -29.38 -2.63
CA VAL A 412 10.79 -28.54 -2.20
C VAL A 412 11.15 -27.86 -0.90
N LEU A 413 11.11 -26.53 -0.89
CA LEU A 413 11.15 -25.72 0.33
C LEU A 413 9.70 -25.46 0.77
N ASP A 414 9.32 -26.00 1.92
CA ASP A 414 8.15 -25.55 2.66
C ASP A 414 8.57 -24.37 3.56
N ILE A 415 7.91 -23.22 3.43
CA ILE A 415 7.99 -22.14 4.43
C ILE A 415 6.86 -22.38 5.42
N GLU A 416 7.19 -22.46 6.70
CA GLU A 416 6.26 -22.74 7.78
C GLU A 416 6.01 -21.49 8.63
N GLY A 417 4.74 -21.20 8.92
CA GLY A 417 4.28 -20.04 9.68
C GLY A 417 3.75 -20.44 11.05
N LYS A 418 4.19 -19.70 12.08
CA LYS A 418 3.75 -19.80 13.47
C LYS A 418 3.37 -18.40 13.99
N THR A 419 2.08 -18.16 14.23
CA THR A 419 1.61 -16.90 14.84
C THR A 419 1.87 -16.91 16.35
N PHE A 420 2.79 -16.07 16.81
CA PHE A 420 3.24 -16.00 18.19
C PHE A 420 2.30 -15.14 19.05
N SER A 421 2.06 -15.58 20.30
CA SER A 421 1.23 -14.86 21.28
C SER A 421 2.10 -14.43 22.46
N THR A 422 2.20 -13.12 22.70
CA THR A 422 2.93 -12.57 23.85
C THR A 422 2.35 -13.03 25.20
N LYS A 423 1.06 -13.38 25.24
CA LYS A 423 0.35 -13.89 26.42
C LYS A 423 0.45 -15.41 26.61
N GLY A 424 1.24 -16.10 25.78
CA GLY A 424 1.30 -17.55 25.74
C GLY A 424 0.16 -18.19 24.94
N GLY A 425 0.27 -19.49 24.69
CA GLY A 425 -0.68 -20.31 23.93
C GLY A 425 0.00 -21.22 22.90
N HIS A 426 -0.60 -22.39 22.64
CA HIS A 426 -0.10 -23.33 21.63
C HIS A 426 -0.39 -22.80 20.22
N SER A 427 0.62 -22.19 19.60
CA SER A 427 0.60 -21.84 18.18
C SER A 427 1.01 -23.05 17.35
N SER A 428 0.07 -23.66 16.63
CA SER A 428 0.40 -24.68 15.61
C SER A 428 1.29 -24.06 14.54
N ILE A 429 2.34 -24.79 14.19
CA ILE A 429 3.14 -24.51 13.00
C ILE A 429 2.41 -25.07 11.78
N SER A 430 2.50 -24.39 10.64
CA SER A 430 1.77 -24.78 9.43
C SER A 430 2.51 -24.35 8.17
N VAL A 431 2.56 -25.20 7.14
CA VAL A 431 3.13 -24.82 5.83
C VAL A 431 2.28 -23.72 5.21
N ILE A 432 2.85 -22.51 5.06
CA ILE A 432 2.17 -21.33 4.50
C ILE A 432 2.51 -21.07 3.04
N CYS A 433 3.72 -21.45 2.59
CA CYS A 433 4.14 -21.33 1.20
C CYS A 433 5.02 -22.52 0.80
N GLN A 434 5.05 -22.87 -0.49
CA GLN A 434 5.96 -23.88 -1.02
C GLN A 434 6.58 -23.44 -2.35
N PHE A 435 7.85 -23.80 -2.53
CA PHE A 435 8.63 -23.63 -3.77
C PHE A 435 9.24 -24.97 -4.17
N LYS A 436 9.26 -25.28 -5.48
CA LYS A 436 9.90 -26.46 -6.08
C LYS A 436 11.12 -26.01 -6.88
N PHE A 437 12.26 -26.62 -6.61
CA PHE A 437 13.53 -26.37 -7.29
C PHE A 437 13.97 -27.60 -8.07
N PHE A 438 14.39 -27.40 -9.31
CA PHE A 438 15.04 -28.41 -10.14
C PHE A 438 16.51 -28.02 -10.27
N CYS A 439 17.39 -28.67 -9.52
CA CYS A 439 18.80 -28.32 -9.48
C CYS A 439 19.63 -29.27 -10.35
N ASN A 440 20.29 -28.74 -11.37
CA ASN A 440 21.01 -29.52 -12.37
C ASN A 440 22.50 -29.76 -12.00
N ARG A 441 23.00 -29.10 -10.97
CA ARG A 441 24.37 -29.23 -10.46
C ARG A 441 24.37 -29.25 -8.92
N SER A 442 25.36 -29.88 -8.31
CA SER A 442 25.69 -29.61 -6.91
C SER A 442 26.39 -28.26 -6.77
N ILE A 443 26.23 -27.62 -5.61
CA ILE A 443 27.23 -26.67 -5.13
C ILE A 443 28.55 -27.41 -4.84
N GLN A 444 29.70 -26.76 -5.04
CA GLN A 444 30.98 -27.37 -4.66
C GLN A 444 31.20 -27.25 -3.15
N GLU A 445 31.91 -28.18 -2.53
CA GLU A 445 32.23 -28.10 -1.09
C GLU A 445 33.10 -26.88 -0.75
N GLU A 446 33.89 -26.42 -1.74
CA GLU A 446 34.67 -25.18 -1.71
C GLU A 446 33.79 -23.92 -1.67
N ASP A 447 32.60 -23.95 -2.27
CA ASP A 447 31.64 -22.83 -2.31
C ASP A 447 30.74 -22.79 -1.06
N TYR A 448 30.41 -23.94 -0.47
CA TYR A 448 29.51 -24.04 0.69
C TYR A 448 29.70 -25.31 1.53
N VAL A 449 29.95 -25.13 2.82
CA VAL A 449 29.96 -26.19 3.84
C VAL A 449 28.62 -26.17 4.61
N PRO A 450 27.95 -27.31 4.83
CA PRO A 450 26.71 -27.38 5.61
C PRO A 450 26.88 -26.83 7.03
N LEU A 451 25.87 -26.10 7.50
CA LEU A 451 25.88 -25.47 8.82
C LEU A 451 26.06 -26.51 9.94
N PRO A 452 27.01 -26.32 10.88
CA PRO A 452 27.22 -27.27 11.98
C PRO A 452 25.97 -27.38 12.86
N ILE A 453 25.33 -26.25 13.13
CA ILE A 453 24.05 -26.09 13.83
C ILE A 453 23.13 -25.16 13.03
N VAL A 454 21.82 -25.40 13.08
CA VAL A 454 20.80 -24.52 12.50
C VAL A 454 19.86 -24.05 13.63
N PRO A 455 20.07 -22.83 14.18
CA PRO A 455 19.24 -22.31 15.27
C PRO A 455 17.78 -22.14 14.86
N ASP A 456 16.84 -22.61 15.67
CA ASP A 456 15.39 -22.63 15.33
C ASP A 456 14.74 -21.24 15.20
N ILE A 457 15.34 -20.20 15.80
CA ILE A 457 14.90 -18.81 15.60
C ILE A 457 15.52 -18.15 14.35
N GLY A 458 16.46 -18.84 13.68
CA GLY A 458 17.27 -18.32 12.58
C GLY A 458 18.29 -17.27 13.01
N PHE A 459 18.75 -16.49 12.04
CA PHE A 459 19.78 -15.47 12.21
C PHE A 459 19.22 -14.04 12.11
N GLY A 460 19.72 -13.14 12.96
CA GLY A 460 19.29 -11.74 13.05
C GLY A 460 18.18 -11.51 14.07
N PRO A 461 17.71 -10.26 14.21
CA PRO A 461 16.70 -9.91 15.20
C PRO A 461 15.38 -10.62 14.94
N THR A 462 14.72 -11.06 16.01
CA THR A 462 13.44 -11.77 15.95
C THR A 462 12.46 -11.19 16.98
N PRO A 463 11.14 -11.44 16.86
CA PRO A 463 10.19 -11.15 17.92
C PRO A 463 10.53 -11.82 19.27
N TYR A 464 11.36 -12.86 19.25
CA TYR A 464 11.80 -13.56 20.45
C TYR A 464 12.74 -12.71 21.33
N CYS A 465 13.69 -11.97 20.74
CA CYS A 465 14.56 -11.08 21.54
C CYS A 465 13.76 -9.93 22.16
N LEU A 466 12.76 -9.39 21.44
CA LEU A 466 11.85 -8.37 21.95
C LEU A 466 10.99 -8.88 23.13
N ARG A 467 10.56 -10.15 23.13
CA ARG A 467 9.91 -10.78 24.30
C ARG A 467 10.84 -10.95 25.50
N TYR A 468 12.16 -11.02 25.26
CA TYR A 468 13.19 -10.96 26.29
C TYR A 468 13.60 -9.52 26.64
N GLY A 469 12.91 -8.51 26.10
CA GLY A 469 13.23 -7.09 26.35
C GLY A 469 14.55 -6.64 25.73
N VAL A 470 15.21 -7.47 24.92
CA VAL A 470 16.54 -7.21 24.35
C VAL A 470 16.42 -6.65 22.93
N ARG A 471 17.07 -5.51 22.69
CA ARG A 471 17.14 -4.83 21.39
C ARG A 471 18.58 -4.64 20.94
N PRO A 472 19.01 -5.15 19.76
CA PRO A 472 20.31 -4.81 19.21
C PRO A 472 20.36 -3.34 18.76
N VAL A 473 21.48 -2.67 19.04
CA VAL A 473 21.71 -1.22 18.83
C VAL A 473 22.80 -0.96 17.78
N SER A 474 23.50 -2.00 17.31
CA SER A 474 24.58 -1.87 16.32
C SER A 474 24.42 -2.77 15.08
N HIS A 475 24.01 -4.02 15.27
CA HIS A 475 23.88 -4.99 14.18
C HIS A 475 22.41 -5.43 14.09
N GLY A 476 21.62 -4.75 13.25
CA GLY A 476 20.19 -5.00 13.07
C GLY A 476 19.84 -6.19 12.16
N TYR A 477 20.81 -7.04 11.83
CA TYR A 477 20.76 -7.97 10.69
C TYR A 477 21.43 -9.30 11.02
N GLY A 478 21.00 -10.39 10.39
CA GLY A 478 21.55 -11.74 10.64
C GLY A 478 22.99 -11.99 10.16
N HIS A 479 23.61 -11.02 9.50
CA HIS A 479 24.99 -11.08 9.03
C HIS A 479 25.88 -10.01 9.67
N ILE A 480 27.15 -10.35 9.86
CA ILE A 480 28.24 -9.42 10.18
C ILE A 480 29.43 -9.74 9.26
N VAL A 481 30.06 -8.73 8.67
CA VAL A 481 31.34 -8.89 7.96
C VAL A 481 32.46 -8.50 8.92
N ILE A 482 33.42 -9.38 9.12
CA ILE A 482 34.61 -9.15 9.95
C ILE A 482 35.73 -8.62 9.04
N LEU A 483 36.47 -7.63 9.53
CA LEU A 483 37.58 -7.02 8.81
C LEU A 483 38.92 -7.36 9.47
N PRO A 484 40.04 -7.33 8.72
CA PRO A 484 41.34 -7.73 9.24
C PRO A 484 41.78 -6.80 10.38
N GLY A 485 41.95 -7.33 11.59
CA GLY A 485 42.43 -6.59 12.76
C GLY A 485 41.39 -5.77 13.53
N GLU A 486 40.14 -5.66 13.05
CA GLU A 486 39.06 -4.99 13.78
C GLU A 486 38.22 -6.02 14.60
N PRO A 487 38.23 -5.97 15.95
CA PRO A 487 37.36 -6.84 16.76
C PRO A 487 35.89 -6.41 16.64
N VAL A 488 34.99 -7.37 16.46
CA VAL A 488 33.54 -7.10 16.29
C VAL A 488 32.94 -6.71 17.64
N LYS A 489 32.30 -5.55 17.71
CA LYS A 489 31.62 -5.05 18.92
C LYS A 489 30.12 -4.92 18.71
N ILE A 490 29.35 -5.84 19.28
CA ILE A 490 27.88 -5.87 19.16
C ILE A 490 27.27 -5.29 20.44
N ARG A 491 26.52 -4.20 20.31
CA ARG A 491 25.85 -3.52 21.42
C ARG A 491 24.35 -3.81 21.39
N PHE A 492 23.78 -4.05 22.56
CA PHE A 492 22.36 -4.22 22.80
C PHE A 492 21.92 -3.37 23.99
N GLU A 493 20.66 -2.97 23.99
CA GLU A 493 19.92 -2.49 25.16
C GLU A 493 18.98 -3.58 25.66
N TYR A 494 18.68 -3.59 26.95
CA TYR A 494 17.72 -4.52 27.53
C TYR A 494 16.94 -3.91 28.71
N ASP A 495 15.74 -4.44 28.96
CA ASP A 495 14.90 -4.08 30.12
C ASP A 495 14.51 -5.32 30.94
N GLY A 496 14.77 -5.27 32.25
CA GLY A 496 14.66 -6.38 33.21
C GLY A 496 16.01 -6.99 33.60
N ASN A 497 15.99 -7.91 34.57
CA ASN A 497 17.18 -8.61 35.06
C ASN A 497 17.45 -9.87 34.22
N TYR A 498 18.70 -10.03 33.75
CA TYR A 498 19.15 -11.20 33.00
C TYR A 498 20.62 -11.52 33.27
N GLU A 499 20.93 -12.82 33.36
CA GLU A 499 22.25 -13.37 33.05
C GLU A 499 22.37 -13.53 31.52
N PHE A 500 23.56 -13.31 30.98
CA PHE A 500 23.85 -13.49 29.54
C PHE A 500 25.03 -14.45 29.32
N LYS A 501 24.93 -15.30 28.29
CA LYS A 501 26.00 -16.19 27.82
C LYS A 501 26.16 -16.01 26.30
N THR A 502 27.40 -15.95 25.82
CA THR A 502 27.71 -15.92 24.39
C THR A 502 28.54 -17.12 23.96
N GLU A 503 28.27 -17.62 22.76
CA GLU A 503 28.92 -18.80 22.20
C GLU A 503 29.23 -18.55 20.73
N THR A 504 30.47 -18.82 20.31
CA THR A 504 30.88 -18.73 18.90
C THR A 504 31.25 -20.12 18.40
N ILE A 505 30.64 -20.56 17.30
CA ILE A 505 30.88 -21.83 16.64
C ILE A 505 31.46 -21.54 15.25
N SER A 506 32.51 -22.23 14.83
CA SER A 506 33.02 -22.11 13.46
C SER A 506 32.29 -23.06 12.49
N VAL A 507 31.90 -22.54 11.33
CA VAL A 507 31.38 -23.28 10.18
C VAL A 507 32.52 -23.71 9.26
N LEU A 508 33.49 -22.81 9.05
CA LEU A 508 34.70 -23.01 8.24
C LEU A 508 35.86 -22.27 8.92
N ARG A 509 37.05 -22.87 8.97
CA ARG A 509 38.31 -22.23 9.44
C ARG A 509 39.44 -22.59 8.48
N VAL A 510 40.40 -21.67 8.31
CA VAL A 510 41.70 -21.98 7.70
C VAL A 510 42.67 -22.65 8.70
N SER A 511 42.53 -22.46 10.02
CA SER A 511 43.41 -23.06 11.04
C SER A 511 42.72 -23.99 12.04
N GLN A 512 43.52 -24.91 12.61
CA GLN A 512 43.14 -25.85 13.66
C GLN A 512 43.31 -25.28 15.08
N SER A 513 43.00 -23.99 15.30
CA SER A 513 43.06 -23.38 16.63
C SER A 513 42.25 -24.17 17.67
N LYS A 514 42.87 -24.59 18.78
CA LYS A 514 42.23 -25.32 19.91
C LYS A 514 41.27 -24.47 20.76
N LYS A 515 40.95 -23.24 20.36
CA LYS A 515 39.96 -22.40 21.04
C LYS A 515 38.59 -22.62 20.42
N ASP A 516 37.61 -22.93 21.27
CA ASP A 516 36.24 -23.20 20.83
C ASP A 516 35.40 -21.93 20.74
N ASN A 517 35.45 -21.06 21.77
CA ASN A 517 34.67 -19.82 21.83
C ASN A 517 35.54 -18.56 21.62
N PHE A 518 35.06 -17.64 20.78
CA PHE A 518 35.72 -16.39 20.40
C PHE A 518 34.99 -15.12 20.89
N SER A 519 33.84 -15.29 21.55
CA SER A 519 33.03 -14.20 22.08
C SER A 519 33.22 -14.03 23.59
N THR A 520 33.11 -12.79 24.06
CA THR A 520 32.96 -12.40 25.46
C THR A 520 31.82 -11.40 25.60
N CYS A 521 31.16 -11.37 26.76
CA CYS A 521 30.06 -10.46 27.03
C CYS A 521 30.29 -9.62 28.29
N THR A 522 30.13 -8.30 28.17
CA THR A 522 30.16 -7.33 29.27
C THR A 522 28.74 -6.85 29.53
N VAL A 523 28.22 -7.12 30.73
CA VAL A 523 26.88 -6.73 31.17
C VAL A 523 26.96 -5.45 32.00
N MET A 524 26.13 -4.46 31.66
CA MET A 524 26.02 -3.15 32.32
C MET A 524 24.54 -2.80 32.50
N PRO A 525 24.17 -1.86 33.40
CA PRO A 525 22.79 -1.43 33.57
C PRO A 525 22.10 -1.10 32.23
N ASN A 526 21.09 -1.90 31.90
CA ASN A 526 20.27 -1.86 30.68
C ASN A 526 21.05 -1.98 29.35
N LYS A 527 22.33 -2.43 29.38
CA LYS A 527 23.22 -2.49 28.22
C LYS A 527 24.09 -3.74 28.22
N LEU A 528 24.07 -4.48 27.12
CA LEU A 528 24.93 -5.64 26.88
C LEU A 528 25.89 -5.32 25.74
N HIS A 529 27.19 -5.48 25.98
CA HIS A 529 28.22 -5.45 24.95
C HIS A 529 28.73 -6.88 24.73
N VAL A 530 28.84 -7.31 23.47
CA VAL A 530 29.45 -8.58 23.07
C VAL A 530 30.62 -8.28 22.15
N ASP A 531 31.82 -8.60 22.60
CA ASP A 531 33.06 -8.45 21.84
C ASP A 531 33.44 -9.82 21.26
N VAL A 532 33.72 -9.90 19.95
CA VAL A 532 34.14 -11.13 19.27
C VAL A 532 35.46 -10.93 18.55
N ASN A 533 36.41 -11.83 18.77
CA ASN A 533 37.73 -11.80 18.16
C ASN A 533 38.09 -13.19 17.61
N VAL A 534 37.85 -13.39 16.31
CA VAL A 534 38.15 -14.64 15.59
C VAL A 534 39.59 -14.62 15.04
N PRO A 535 40.30 -15.77 15.03
CA PRO A 535 41.72 -15.81 14.66
C PRO A 535 41.99 -15.79 13.15
N ASP A 536 41.12 -16.43 12.36
CA ASP A 536 41.40 -16.84 10.98
C ASP A 536 40.25 -16.50 10.04
N GLU A 537 40.55 -16.47 8.73
CA GLU A 537 39.53 -16.41 7.69
C GLU A 537 38.59 -17.63 7.76
N GLY A 538 37.30 -17.39 7.51
CA GLY A 538 36.26 -18.39 7.66
C GLY A 538 34.87 -17.84 8.01
N HIS A 539 33.95 -18.75 8.27
CA HIS A 539 32.56 -18.47 8.61
C HIS A 539 32.29 -18.92 10.05
N TYR A 540 31.58 -18.08 10.83
CA TYR A 540 31.34 -18.30 12.25
C TYR A 540 29.90 -17.95 12.63
N ILE A 541 29.28 -18.75 13.51
CA ILE A 541 27.98 -18.51 14.11
C ILE A 541 28.20 -17.95 15.51
N LEU A 542 27.72 -16.75 15.80
CA LEU A 542 27.57 -16.24 17.18
C LEU A 542 26.14 -16.54 17.65
N MET A 543 26.00 -17.07 18.86
CA MET A 543 24.74 -17.29 19.56
C MET A 543 24.75 -16.52 20.88
N VAL A 544 23.74 -15.68 21.10
CA VAL A 544 23.55 -14.92 22.35
C VAL A 544 22.36 -15.51 23.10
N HIS A 545 22.61 -15.92 24.34
CA HIS A 545 21.63 -16.52 25.23
C HIS A 545 21.37 -15.61 26.43
N ALA A 546 20.13 -15.60 26.91
CA ALA A 546 19.71 -14.90 28.11
C ALA A 546 18.96 -15.83 29.07
N LYS A 547 19.07 -15.56 30.36
CA LYS A 547 18.38 -16.27 31.45
C LYS A 547 17.86 -15.25 32.45
N ARG A 548 16.59 -15.36 32.87
CA ARG A 548 16.01 -14.51 33.93
C ARG A 548 16.30 -15.07 35.31
N ASP A 549 16.24 -14.22 36.34
CA ASP A 549 16.31 -14.54 37.78
C ASP A 549 15.35 -15.67 38.28
N LYS A 550 14.44 -16.15 37.42
CA LYS A 550 13.40 -17.15 37.72
C LYS A 550 13.26 -18.24 36.64
N GLU A 551 14.11 -18.21 35.62
CA GLU A 551 14.21 -19.24 34.58
C GLU A 551 15.47 -20.06 34.88
N GLU A 552 15.43 -21.38 34.87
CA GLU A 552 16.59 -22.21 35.27
C GLU A 552 17.64 -22.31 34.14
N GLU A 553 17.17 -22.40 32.90
CA GLU A 553 17.96 -22.61 31.69
C GLU A 553 18.30 -21.30 30.95
N PHE A 554 19.36 -21.36 30.13
CA PHE A 554 19.70 -20.28 29.19
C PHE A 554 18.93 -20.45 27.88
N VAL A 555 18.22 -19.39 27.47
CA VAL A 555 17.40 -19.38 26.26
C VAL A 555 18.12 -18.60 25.15
N ASN A 556 18.24 -19.18 23.96
CA ASN A 556 18.78 -18.48 22.79
C ASN A 556 17.82 -17.37 22.36
N ILE A 557 18.32 -16.13 22.29
CA ILE A 557 17.53 -14.94 21.95
C ILE A 557 17.87 -14.33 20.58
N ILE A 558 19.12 -14.48 20.10
CA ILE A 558 19.56 -13.95 18.80
C ILE A 558 20.86 -14.62 18.32
N ASN A 559 20.96 -14.88 17.01
CA ASN A 559 22.14 -15.45 16.36
C ASN A 559 22.66 -14.56 15.24
N TYR A 560 23.95 -14.60 14.94
CA TYR A 560 24.57 -13.89 13.81
C TYR A 560 25.50 -14.80 13.02
N MET A 561 25.46 -14.71 11.69
CA MET A 561 26.45 -15.31 10.80
C MET A 561 27.55 -14.29 10.50
N MET A 562 28.73 -14.55 11.00
CA MET A 562 29.90 -13.69 10.89
C MET A 562 30.84 -14.25 9.82
N ILE A 563 31.18 -13.42 8.84
CA ILE A 563 31.97 -13.81 7.66
C ILE A 563 33.29 -13.03 7.71
N PHE A 564 34.43 -13.72 7.84
CA PHE A 564 35.76 -13.13 7.72
C PHE A 564 36.43 -13.63 6.43
N ASP A 565 36.51 -12.76 5.44
CA ASP A 565 37.20 -13.00 4.18
C ASP A 565 38.07 -11.77 3.86
N ARG A 566 39.39 -11.97 3.67
CA ARG A 566 40.31 -10.85 3.39
C ARG A 566 40.33 -10.42 1.93
N LYS A 567 39.79 -11.23 1.02
CA LYS A 567 39.81 -11.04 -0.45
C LYS A 567 38.48 -10.52 -0.99
N ASN A 568 37.36 -10.98 -0.42
CA ASN A 568 36.00 -10.71 -0.90
C ASN A 568 35.21 -9.72 -0.03
N SER A 569 35.87 -8.86 0.76
CA SER A 569 35.20 -7.81 1.56
C SER A 569 34.27 -6.90 0.73
N ASN A 570 34.53 -6.78 -0.57
CA ASN A 570 33.72 -6.04 -1.55
C ASN A 570 32.48 -6.79 -2.08
N VAL A 571 32.30 -8.09 -1.78
CA VAL A 571 31.11 -8.84 -2.23
C VAL A 571 29.84 -8.23 -1.64
N GLU A 572 28.81 -8.14 -2.48
CA GLU A 572 27.50 -7.62 -2.14
C GLU A 572 26.62 -8.71 -1.52
N LEU A 573 26.80 -8.90 -0.22
CA LEU A 573 25.87 -9.69 0.59
C LEU A 573 24.49 -9.03 0.64
N PHE A 574 23.43 -9.81 0.81
CA PHE A 574 22.03 -9.36 0.81
C PHE A 574 21.77 -8.08 1.63
N HIS A 575 22.39 -7.96 2.82
CA HIS A 575 22.23 -6.78 3.66
C HIS A 575 22.78 -5.50 3.01
N LYS A 576 23.90 -5.57 2.26
CA LYS A 576 24.44 -4.42 1.51
C LYS A 576 23.50 -4.00 0.38
N ARG A 577 22.96 -4.97 -0.37
CA ARG A 577 21.91 -4.73 -1.38
C ARG A 577 20.71 -4.03 -0.77
N MET A 578 20.25 -4.51 0.39
CA MET A 578 19.11 -3.91 1.10
C MET A 578 19.41 -2.49 1.63
N MET A 579 20.63 -2.18 2.07
CA MET A 579 21.01 -0.79 2.41
C MET A 579 20.97 0.11 1.18
N ARG A 580 21.44 -0.37 0.01
CA ARG A 580 21.34 0.35 -1.25
C ARG A 580 19.88 0.55 -1.68
N GLU A 581 19.04 -0.48 -1.59
CA GLU A 581 17.58 -0.38 -1.83
C GLU A 581 16.94 0.69 -0.93
N LYS A 582 17.25 0.69 0.37
CA LYS A 582 16.79 1.72 1.32
C LYS A 582 17.26 3.13 0.93
N LEU A 583 18.54 3.31 0.64
CA LEU A 583 19.10 4.61 0.25
C LEU A 583 18.48 5.14 -1.03
N LEU A 584 18.35 4.30 -2.07
CA LEU A 584 17.72 4.69 -3.34
C LEU A 584 16.23 5.02 -3.16
N SER A 585 15.51 4.29 -2.31
CA SER A 585 14.11 4.60 -1.96
C SER A 585 13.99 5.95 -1.26
N ALA A 586 14.88 6.24 -0.30
CA ALA A 586 14.89 7.50 0.44
C ALA A 586 15.27 8.69 -0.47
N VAL A 587 16.24 8.51 -1.38
CA VAL A 587 16.60 9.53 -2.39
C VAL A 587 15.41 9.92 -3.25
N GLN A 588 14.60 8.95 -3.68
CA GLN A 588 13.43 9.20 -4.50
C GLN A 588 12.29 9.87 -3.70
N ASN A 589 11.83 9.21 -2.63
CA ASN A 589 10.53 9.50 -2.01
C ASN A 589 10.55 9.70 -0.48
N GLY A 590 11.71 9.58 0.18
CA GLY A 590 11.82 9.66 1.65
C GLY A 590 11.93 11.08 2.20
N THR A 591 11.89 11.19 3.53
CA THR A 591 12.11 12.46 4.26
C THR A 591 13.61 12.82 4.40
N GLU A 592 13.90 14.02 4.90
CA GLU A 592 15.28 14.45 5.21
C GLU A 592 15.93 13.55 6.28
N GLU A 593 15.13 13.07 7.24
CA GLU A 593 15.54 12.17 8.32
C GLU A 593 15.77 10.74 7.82
N GLU A 594 14.82 10.17 7.06
CA GLU A 594 14.95 8.83 6.48
C GLU A 594 16.17 8.74 5.54
N LEU A 595 16.45 9.80 4.79
CA LEU A 595 17.61 9.87 3.90
C LEU A 595 18.94 9.96 4.68
N LYS A 596 18.98 10.71 5.79
CA LYS A 596 20.15 10.73 6.68
C LYS A 596 20.38 9.36 7.33
N GLU A 597 19.34 8.74 7.87
CA GLU A 597 19.44 7.40 8.48
C GLU A 597 19.90 6.36 7.45
N ALA A 598 19.34 6.38 6.23
CA ALA A 598 19.74 5.47 5.17
C ALA A 598 21.20 5.69 4.74
N LEU A 599 21.68 6.94 4.70
CA LEU A 599 23.06 7.27 4.34
C LEU A 599 24.06 6.91 5.44
N GLU A 600 23.70 7.09 6.72
CA GLU A 600 24.47 6.61 7.86
C GLU A 600 24.56 5.08 7.87
N ASN A 601 23.44 4.37 7.68
CA ASN A 601 23.42 2.91 7.53
C ASN A 601 24.29 2.43 6.35
N PHE A 602 24.22 3.08 5.18
CA PHE A 602 25.02 2.72 4.00
C PHE A 602 26.53 2.81 4.26
N LYS A 603 26.95 3.87 4.97
CA LYS A 603 28.34 4.05 5.42
C LYS A 603 28.73 3.04 6.51
N PHE A 604 27.88 2.83 7.51
CA PHE A 604 28.12 1.92 8.64
C PHE A 604 28.30 0.47 8.19
N TYR A 605 27.46 -0.01 7.27
CA TYR A 605 27.57 -1.36 6.68
C TYR A 605 28.57 -1.45 5.52
N ARG A 606 29.40 -0.41 5.32
CA ARG A 606 30.47 -0.30 4.31
C ARG A 606 30.02 -0.85 2.93
N VAL A 607 28.89 -0.34 2.46
CA VAL A 607 28.34 -0.67 1.13
C VAL A 607 29.20 -0.02 0.05
N PRO A 608 29.58 -0.72 -1.03
CA PRO A 608 30.29 -0.10 -2.15
C PRO A 608 29.46 1.03 -2.77
N ASP A 609 29.99 2.25 -2.78
CA ASP A 609 29.37 3.40 -3.45
C ASP A 609 29.57 3.30 -4.97
N LEU A 610 28.45 3.25 -5.70
CA LEU A 610 28.38 3.29 -7.16
C LEU A 610 27.78 4.64 -7.62
N GLY A 611 27.94 5.67 -6.79
CA GLY A 611 27.38 7.00 -6.97
C GLY A 611 25.99 7.17 -6.32
N GLU A 612 25.61 6.32 -5.36
CA GLU A 612 24.42 6.55 -4.54
C GLU A 612 24.66 7.60 -3.46
N VAL A 613 25.86 7.67 -2.89
CA VAL A 613 26.21 8.68 -1.87
C VAL A 613 26.15 10.09 -2.48
N GLN A 614 26.62 10.26 -3.72
CA GLN A 614 26.52 11.54 -4.44
C GLN A 614 25.05 11.97 -4.64
N LYS A 615 24.18 11.06 -5.07
CA LYS A 615 22.74 11.31 -5.27
C LYS A 615 22.03 11.61 -3.94
N ALA A 616 22.43 10.95 -2.86
CA ALA A 616 21.94 11.21 -1.50
C ALA A 616 22.34 12.61 -1.02
N ASN A 617 23.61 13.01 -1.18
CA ASN A 617 24.08 14.33 -0.81
C ASN A 617 23.36 15.44 -1.61
N GLN A 618 23.20 15.28 -2.93
CA GLN A 618 22.43 16.21 -3.78
C GLN A 618 20.95 16.33 -3.34
N ARG A 619 20.35 15.24 -2.84
CA ARG A 619 18.98 15.25 -2.33
C ARG A 619 18.86 15.92 -0.96
N LEU A 620 19.88 15.80 -0.10
CA LEU A 620 19.98 16.54 1.16
C LEU A 620 20.20 18.05 0.91
N GLU A 621 21.05 18.41 -0.04
CA GLU A 621 21.28 19.79 -0.49
C GLU A 621 19.99 20.47 -0.98
N TYR A 622 19.14 19.73 -1.72
CA TYR A 622 17.78 20.17 -2.08
C TYR A 622 16.89 20.46 -0.84
N PHE A 623 16.89 19.58 0.17
CA PHE A 623 16.09 19.80 1.38
C PHE A 623 16.57 21.03 2.17
N GLU A 624 17.88 21.17 2.34
CA GLU A 624 18.52 22.34 2.96
C GLU A 624 18.18 23.63 2.22
N THR A 625 18.44 23.68 0.90
CA THR A 625 18.18 24.87 0.08
C THR A 625 16.70 25.25 0.05
N LYS A 626 15.79 24.27 0.07
CA LYS A 626 14.33 24.52 0.15
C LYS A 626 13.93 25.09 1.52
N ARG A 627 14.55 24.62 2.60
CA ARG A 627 14.40 25.18 3.96
C ARG A 627 14.92 26.61 4.03
N GLU A 628 16.11 26.87 3.49
CA GLU A 628 16.70 28.22 3.43
C GLU A 628 15.83 29.20 2.64
N LEU A 629 15.37 28.80 1.45
CA LEU A 629 14.49 29.62 0.60
C LEU A 629 13.18 29.97 1.32
N GLY A 630 12.56 29.02 2.01
CA GLY A 630 11.38 29.26 2.85
C GLY A 630 11.64 30.24 3.99
N VAL A 631 12.77 30.09 4.70
CA VAL A 631 13.19 31.03 5.77
C VAL A 631 13.51 32.42 5.21
N ALA A 632 14.13 32.51 4.04
CA ALA A 632 14.44 33.78 3.37
C ALA A 632 13.16 34.52 2.94
N MET A 633 12.17 33.80 2.40
CA MET A 633 10.85 34.35 2.08
C MET A 633 10.13 34.87 3.32
N GLN A 634 10.15 34.13 4.44
CA GLN A 634 9.56 34.58 5.71
C GLN A 634 10.27 35.82 6.27
N ARG A 635 11.60 35.89 6.18
CA ARG A 635 12.42 37.04 6.64
C ARG A 635 12.20 38.32 5.82
N ARG A 636 11.65 38.23 4.59
CA ARG A 636 11.43 39.34 3.65
C ARG A 636 12.63 40.29 3.49
N ASN A 637 13.85 39.77 3.62
CA ASN A 637 15.09 40.54 3.46
C ASN A 637 15.63 40.31 2.05
N ILE A 638 15.76 41.39 1.26
CA ILE A 638 16.15 41.32 -0.17
C ILE A 638 17.48 40.58 -0.36
N ARG A 639 18.53 40.88 0.43
CA ARG A 639 19.85 40.24 0.26
C ARG A 639 19.81 38.75 0.58
N VAL A 640 19.16 38.37 1.69
CA VAL A 640 19.02 36.95 2.10
C VAL A 640 18.20 36.17 1.08
N LEU A 641 17.15 36.78 0.52
CA LEU A 641 16.31 36.20 -0.51
C LEU A 641 17.03 36.06 -1.85
N GLU A 642 17.87 37.04 -2.21
CA GLU A 642 18.69 37.02 -3.42
C GLU A 642 19.76 35.91 -3.38
N THR A 643 20.44 35.73 -2.24
CA THR A 643 21.35 34.59 -2.01
C THR A 643 20.60 33.26 -2.08
N ALA A 644 19.47 33.10 -1.38
CA ALA A 644 18.72 31.85 -1.38
C ALA A 644 18.15 31.48 -2.75
N ILE A 645 17.71 32.47 -3.55
CA ILE A 645 17.29 32.26 -4.95
C ILE A 645 18.48 31.83 -5.81
N HIS A 646 19.68 32.37 -5.58
CA HIS A 646 20.87 31.96 -6.32
C HIS A 646 21.27 30.50 -6.00
N SER A 647 21.34 30.13 -4.71
CA SER A 647 21.58 28.73 -4.30
C SER A 647 20.55 27.78 -4.91
N ALA A 648 19.26 28.12 -4.82
CA ALA A 648 18.17 27.32 -5.37
C ALA A 648 18.25 27.14 -6.90
N LYS A 649 18.80 28.12 -7.64
CA LYS A 649 18.98 28.05 -9.10
C LYS A 649 20.15 27.17 -9.54
N ASN A 650 21.12 26.91 -8.65
CA ASN A 650 22.30 26.11 -8.95
C ASN A 650 22.09 24.60 -8.69
N LEU A 651 20.93 24.21 -8.14
CA LEU A 651 20.60 22.80 -7.85
C LEU A 651 20.43 21.95 -9.12
N PRO A 652 20.92 20.69 -9.15
CA PRO A 652 20.79 19.82 -10.33
C PRO A 652 19.35 19.47 -10.74
N ASP A 653 18.42 19.25 -9.79
CA ASP A 653 17.00 18.98 -10.09
C ASP A 653 16.09 20.19 -9.84
N MET A 654 16.19 21.16 -10.75
CA MET A 654 15.36 22.35 -10.78
C MET A 654 13.84 22.07 -10.84
N LYS A 655 13.38 20.86 -11.24
CA LYS A 655 11.95 20.60 -11.46
C LYS A 655 11.13 20.68 -10.16
N GLN A 656 11.69 20.21 -9.05
CA GLN A 656 10.97 20.10 -7.77
C GLN A 656 10.91 21.42 -6.97
N ILE A 657 11.80 22.38 -7.27
CA ILE A 657 11.90 23.66 -6.56
C ILE A 657 11.48 24.87 -7.42
N LYS A 658 11.25 24.70 -8.74
CA LYS A 658 10.93 25.78 -9.70
C LYS A 658 9.82 26.73 -9.23
N GLU A 659 8.75 26.19 -8.63
CA GLU A 659 7.63 27.01 -8.15
C GLU A 659 7.96 27.77 -6.87
N ASP A 660 8.79 27.22 -5.98
CA ASP A 660 9.29 27.94 -4.81
C ASP A 660 10.22 29.08 -5.22
N ILE A 661 11.10 28.85 -6.20
CA ILE A 661 11.92 29.90 -6.83
C ILE A 661 11.02 30.98 -7.44
N ARG A 662 10.00 30.62 -8.23
CA ARG A 662 9.07 31.59 -8.84
C ARG A 662 8.37 32.46 -7.79
N ARG A 663 7.93 31.87 -6.67
CA ARG A 663 7.32 32.61 -5.56
C ARG A 663 8.33 33.51 -4.84
N ALA A 664 9.56 33.05 -4.65
CA ALA A 664 10.65 33.84 -4.07
C ALA A 664 11.06 35.02 -4.97
N GLU A 665 11.19 34.83 -6.29
CA GLU A 665 11.49 35.90 -7.25
C GLU A 665 10.38 36.96 -7.30
N ASN A 666 9.11 36.54 -7.32
CA ASN A 666 7.97 37.46 -7.25
C ASN A 666 7.93 38.23 -5.92
N LEU A 667 8.33 37.62 -4.80
CA LEU A 667 8.48 38.32 -3.53
C LEU A 667 9.67 39.30 -3.56
N MET A 668 10.82 38.91 -4.12
CA MET A 668 11.99 39.78 -4.24
C MET A 668 11.71 41.01 -5.10
N ASN A 669 11.05 40.84 -6.24
CA ASN A 669 10.67 41.95 -7.12
C ASN A 669 9.66 42.89 -6.45
N ARG A 670 8.66 42.35 -5.73
CA ARG A 670 7.77 43.17 -4.89
C ARG A 670 8.54 43.95 -3.84
N LEU A 671 9.45 43.34 -3.09
CA LEU A 671 10.24 44.02 -2.05
C LEU A 671 11.16 45.11 -2.63
N LYS A 672 11.76 44.89 -3.81
CA LYS A 672 12.53 45.91 -4.53
C LYS A 672 11.64 47.09 -4.97
N ASN A 673 10.41 46.84 -5.40
CA ASN A 673 9.46 47.87 -5.84
C ASN A 673 8.72 48.58 -4.68
N GLN A 674 8.57 47.95 -3.50
CA GLN A 674 7.93 48.53 -2.31
C GLN A 674 8.82 49.53 -1.54
N HIS A 675 10.08 49.69 -1.96
CA HIS A 675 11.09 50.57 -1.39
C HIS A 675 10.70 52.07 -1.24
N PRO A 676 9.74 52.66 -1.99
CA PRO A 676 9.25 54.01 -1.71
C PRO A 676 8.51 54.14 -0.36
N ILE A 677 7.68 53.16 0.03
CA ILE A 677 6.87 53.26 1.28
C ILE A 677 7.72 53.01 2.53
N SER A 678 8.73 52.14 2.47
CA SER A 678 9.68 51.99 3.59
C SER A 678 10.54 53.24 3.82
N LYS A 679 10.57 54.17 2.85
CA LYS A 679 11.23 55.47 2.94
C LYS A 679 10.31 56.66 3.22
N LEU A 680 8.99 56.45 3.35
CA LEU A 680 8.09 57.52 3.81
C LEU A 680 8.47 57.93 5.24
N GLU A 681 8.69 59.22 5.44
CA GLU A 681 8.93 59.76 6.76
C GLU A 681 7.66 59.71 7.64
N HIS A 682 7.88 59.64 8.95
CA HIS A 682 6.79 59.76 9.93
C HIS A 682 6.12 61.14 9.86
N SER A 683 6.80 62.16 9.34
CA SER A 683 6.27 63.49 9.03
C SER A 683 5.11 63.41 8.02
N THR A 684 5.29 62.69 6.90
CA THR A 684 4.32 62.59 5.80
C THR A 684 3.06 61.83 6.20
N LEU A 685 3.16 60.75 6.98
CA LEU A 685 1.97 60.07 7.52
C LEU A 685 1.24 60.93 8.57
N SER A 686 1.99 61.77 9.31
CA SER A 686 1.42 62.72 10.26
C SER A 686 0.73 63.91 9.59
N GLU A 687 1.14 64.27 8.37
CA GLU A 687 0.49 65.27 7.51
C GLU A 687 -0.88 64.77 7.04
N ILE A 688 -0.92 63.58 6.42
CA ILE A 688 -2.16 62.96 5.92
C ILE A 688 -3.19 62.79 7.05
N ARG A 689 -2.75 62.41 8.25
CA ARG A 689 -3.60 62.32 9.45
C ARG A 689 -4.23 63.66 9.87
N ARG A 690 -3.63 64.81 9.52
CA ARG A 690 -4.11 66.16 9.91
C ARG A 690 -5.13 66.74 8.93
N TYR A 691 -5.36 66.14 7.77
CA TYR A 691 -6.35 66.64 6.80
C TYR A 691 -7.76 66.64 7.39
N THR A 692 -8.33 67.83 7.63
CA THR A 692 -9.68 68.02 8.20
C THR A 692 -10.78 67.69 7.20
N ASN A 693 -10.52 67.94 5.90
CA ASN A 693 -11.33 67.44 4.80
C ASN A 693 -10.40 67.15 3.60
N PRO A 694 -9.87 65.91 3.46
CA PRO A 694 -9.02 65.56 2.33
C PRO A 694 -9.79 65.52 1.01
N SER A 695 -9.06 65.66 -0.11
CA SER A 695 -9.60 65.46 -1.45
C SER A 695 -10.14 64.03 -1.62
N GLN A 696 -11.07 63.85 -2.56
CA GLN A 696 -11.68 62.54 -2.80
C GLN A 696 -10.63 61.50 -3.21
N ALA A 697 -9.64 61.89 -4.03
CA ALA A 697 -8.53 61.02 -4.41
C ALA A 697 -7.73 60.47 -3.20
N VAL A 698 -7.46 61.30 -2.18
CA VAL A 698 -6.77 60.85 -0.95
C VAL A 698 -7.66 59.90 -0.14
N LYS A 699 -8.98 60.14 -0.08
CA LYS A 699 -9.95 59.23 0.56
C LYS A 699 -9.97 57.88 -0.15
N ASP A 700 -10.17 57.86 -1.46
CA ASP A 700 -10.28 56.65 -2.28
C ASP A 700 -9.02 55.77 -2.21
N VAL A 701 -7.83 56.39 -2.25
CA VAL A 701 -6.53 55.70 -2.12
C VAL A 701 -6.38 55.01 -0.78
N LEU A 702 -6.76 55.68 0.32
CA LEU A 702 -6.65 55.10 1.66
C LEU A 702 -7.74 54.06 1.92
N SER A 703 -8.95 54.26 1.40
CA SER A 703 -10.01 53.25 1.39
C SER A 703 -9.57 51.97 0.67
N ALA A 704 -9.07 52.10 -0.57
CA ALA A 704 -8.53 50.98 -1.34
C ALA A 704 -7.39 50.27 -0.58
N THR A 705 -6.49 51.05 0.03
CA THR A 705 -5.37 50.52 0.81
C THR A 705 -5.82 49.67 2.00
N TYR A 706 -6.77 50.15 2.81
CA TYR A 706 -7.26 49.36 3.96
C TYR A 706 -8.13 48.16 3.54
N ILE A 707 -8.88 48.25 2.43
CA ILE A 707 -9.61 47.11 1.83
C ILE A 707 -8.64 46.01 1.36
N LEU A 708 -7.51 46.38 0.74
CA LEU A 708 -6.44 45.44 0.35
C LEU A 708 -5.74 44.81 1.57
N LEU A 709 -5.68 45.52 2.70
CA LEU A 709 -5.16 45.00 3.97
C LEU A 709 -6.19 44.12 4.73
N GLY A 710 -7.37 43.87 4.16
CA GLY A 710 -8.38 42.99 4.73
C GLY A 710 -9.30 43.64 5.76
N HIS A 711 -9.37 44.97 5.80
CA HIS A 711 -10.39 45.68 6.59
C HIS A 711 -11.76 45.61 5.88
N ASP A 712 -12.83 45.69 6.67
CA ASP A 712 -14.21 45.70 6.16
C ASP A 712 -14.48 46.90 5.25
N ILE A 713 -15.26 46.67 4.19
CA ILE A 713 -15.50 47.60 3.08
C ILE A 713 -16.36 48.80 3.48
N GLU A 714 -17.28 48.67 4.44
CA GLU A 714 -18.10 49.80 4.90
C GLU A 714 -17.30 50.71 5.83
N TYR A 715 -16.58 50.12 6.79
CA TYR A 715 -15.69 50.87 7.69
C TYR A 715 -14.55 51.55 6.92
N ALA A 716 -13.92 50.86 5.96
CA ALA A 716 -12.83 51.41 5.16
C ALA A 716 -13.25 52.56 4.22
N LYS A 717 -14.55 52.81 4.01
CA LYS A 717 -15.06 53.99 3.29
C LYS A 717 -15.27 55.22 4.19
N ASN A 718 -15.30 55.06 5.52
CA ASN A 718 -15.43 56.19 6.44
C ASN A 718 -14.07 56.85 6.72
N TRP A 719 -13.95 58.15 6.43
CA TRP A 719 -12.74 58.92 6.72
C TRP A 719 -12.34 58.91 8.19
N GLU A 720 -13.29 58.97 9.12
CA GLU A 720 -13.00 58.95 10.57
C GLU A 720 -12.37 57.61 10.99
N TYR A 721 -12.81 56.51 10.38
CA TYR A 721 -12.23 55.19 10.61
C TYR A 721 -10.81 55.08 10.03
N ILE A 722 -10.58 55.58 8.81
CA ILE A 722 -9.24 55.67 8.19
C ILE A 722 -8.31 56.50 9.07
N GLN A 723 -8.73 57.70 9.48
CA GLN A 723 -7.96 58.62 10.32
C GLN A 723 -7.65 57.99 11.69
N SER A 724 -8.57 57.18 12.23
CA SER A 724 -8.35 56.35 13.42
C SER A 724 -7.30 55.24 13.18
N GLN A 725 -7.36 54.50 12.06
CA GLN A 725 -6.34 53.50 11.73
C GLN A 725 -4.95 54.13 11.52
N LEU A 726 -4.88 55.32 10.93
CA LEU A 726 -3.65 56.12 10.77
C LEU A 726 -3.05 56.61 12.10
N THR A 727 -3.74 56.46 13.24
CA THR A 727 -3.16 56.74 14.57
C THR A 727 -2.30 55.60 15.11
N LYS A 728 -2.43 54.39 14.55
CA LYS A 728 -1.82 53.17 15.11
C LYS A 728 -0.32 53.11 14.87
N THR A 729 0.41 52.67 15.90
CA THR A 729 1.87 52.56 15.92
C THR A 729 2.34 51.10 16.11
N GLY A 730 3.62 50.82 15.82
CA GLY A 730 4.20 49.51 16.10
C GLY A 730 3.78 48.43 15.11
N ARG A 731 3.04 47.40 15.57
CA ARG A 731 2.61 46.26 14.72
C ARG A 731 1.52 46.66 13.73
N ASP A 732 0.60 47.50 14.17
CA ASP A 732 -0.61 47.84 13.42
C ASP A 732 -0.48 49.17 12.66
N SER A 733 0.74 49.71 12.54
CA SER A 733 0.99 50.92 11.75
C SER A 733 0.87 50.62 10.26
N LEU A 734 0.32 51.57 9.50
CA LEU A 734 0.07 51.40 8.06
C LEU A 734 1.33 50.94 7.30
N GLN A 735 2.48 51.58 7.57
CA GLN A 735 3.76 51.21 6.97
C GLN A 735 4.13 49.74 7.22
N ARG A 736 3.86 49.21 8.41
CA ARG A 736 4.19 47.82 8.77
C ARG A 736 3.18 46.81 8.24
N LEU A 737 1.89 47.16 8.23
CA LEU A 737 0.84 46.36 7.58
C LEU A 737 1.12 46.23 6.07
N VAL A 738 1.47 47.33 5.41
CA VAL A 738 1.86 47.37 3.99
C VAL A 738 3.10 46.51 3.70
N LEU A 739 4.14 46.56 4.54
CA LEU A 739 5.36 45.76 4.37
C LEU A 739 5.17 44.24 4.62
N HIS A 740 4.17 43.85 5.42
CA HIS A 740 3.87 42.44 5.72
C HIS A 740 2.68 41.87 4.92
N CYS A 741 1.89 42.70 4.23
CA CYS A 741 0.82 42.28 3.32
C CYS A 741 1.31 41.24 2.28
N ASP A 742 0.47 40.28 1.91
CA ASP A 742 0.76 39.37 0.79
C ASP A 742 -0.40 39.33 -0.21
N VAL A 743 -0.06 39.34 -1.49
CA VAL A 743 -1.01 39.33 -2.62
C VAL A 743 -1.85 38.04 -2.63
N GLU A 744 -1.31 36.95 -2.06
CA GLU A 744 -2.04 35.69 -1.95
C GLU A 744 -3.20 35.77 -0.94
N THR A 745 -3.08 36.54 0.15
CA THR A 745 -4.11 36.67 1.19
C THR A 745 -5.18 37.73 0.89
N VAL A 746 -4.94 38.64 -0.06
CA VAL A 746 -5.98 39.59 -0.54
C VAL A 746 -7.09 38.81 -1.24
N SER A 747 -8.37 39.10 -0.98
CA SER A 747 -9.48 38.50 -1.74
C SER A 747 -9.62 39.13 -3.14
N SER A 748 -10.17 38.39 -4.12
CA SER A 748 -10.40 38.95 -5.45
C SER A 748 -11.38 40.12 -5.43
N SER A 749 -12.42 40.06 -4.59
CA SER A 749 -13.39 41.15 -4.41
C SER A 749 -12.77 42.41 -3.77
N SER A 750 -11.87 42.27 -2.78
CA SER A 750 -11.11 43.41 -2.24
C SER A 750 -10.22 44.04 -3.31
N ALA A 751 -9.58 43.23 -4.17
CA ALA A 751 -8.75 43.74 -5.26
C ALA A 751 -9.57 44.43 -6.37
N GLU A 752 -10.76 43.93 -6.70
CA GLU A 752 -11.66 44.57 -7.67
C GLU A 752 -12.23 45.89 -7.16
N ILE A 753 -12.68 45.95 -5.90
CA ILE A 753 -13.17 47.20 -5.28
C ILE A 753 -12.03 48.23 -5.18
N ALA A 754 -10.82 47.79 -4.81
CA ALA A 754 -9.64 48.65 -4.82
C ALA A 754 -9.30 49.13 -6.24
N HIS A 755 -9.43 48.30 -7.27
CA HIS A 755 -9.26 48.71 -8.66
C HIS A 755 -10.25 49.82 -9.06
N GLN A 756 -11.54 49.64 -8.74
CA GLN A 756 -12.58 50.63 -9.03
C GLN A 756 -12.34 51.98 -8.33
N LEU A 757 -11.81 51.97 -7.10
CA LEU A 757 -11.46 53.18 -6.35
C LEU A 757 -10.19 53.88 -6.86
N LEU A 758 -9.21 53.14 -7.40
CA LEU A 758 -7.93 53.70 -7.85
C LEU A 758 -7.95 54.16 -9.31
N ASN A 759 -8.68 53.46 -10.18
CA ASN A 759 -8.71 53.71 -11.63
C ASN A 759 -9.09 55.16 -12.06
N PRO A 760 -9.90 55.95 -11.32
CA PRO A 760 -10.20 57.34 -11.69
C PRO A 760 -9.04 58.35 -11.52
N HIS A 761 -7.94 57.98 -10.86
CA HIS A 761 -6.93 58.93 -10.37
C HIS A 761 -5.56 58.75 -11.05
N ASP A 762 -4.88 59.85 -11.39
CA ASP A 762 -3.51 59.84 -11.89
C ASP A 762 -2.47 59.87 -10.76
N GLU A 763 -1.40 59.10 -10.93
CA GLU A 763 -0.31 58.96 -9.94
C GLU A 763 0.51 60.24 -9.77
N ASN A 764 0.69 61.03 -10.84
CA ASN A 764 1.51 62.24 -10.81
C ASN A 764 0.78 63.38 -10.13
N ALA A 765 -0.48 63.62 -10.51
CA ALA A 765 -1.37 64.57 -9.84
C ALA A 765 -1.54 64.24 -8.34
N LEU A 766 -1.68 62.97 -7.98
CA LEU A 766 -1.72 62.54 -6.57
C LEU A 766 -0.40 62.81 -5.84
N ARG A 767 0.74 62.55 -6.48
CA ARG A 767 2.08 62.75 -5.90
C ARG A 767 2.45 64.23 -5.75
N GLU A 768 1.96 65.09 -6.64
CA GLU A 768 2.08 66.56 -6.54
C GLU A 768 1.18 67.12 -5.43
N ALA A 769 -0.03 66.58 -5.26
CA ALA A 769 -0.94 66.97 -4.19
C ALA A 769 -0.51 66.45 -2.80
N SER A 770 0.07 65.26 -2.72
CA SER A 770 0.68 64.71 -1.49
C SER A 770 1.64 63.56 -1.83
N ALA A 771 2.93 63.75 -1.58
CA ALA A 771 3.96 62.74 -1.84
C ALA A 771 3.68 61.41 -1.12
N GLY A 772 3.08 61.46 0.07
CA GLY A 772 2.65 60.27 0.81
C GLY A 772 1.46 59.55 0.15
N ALA A 773 0.44 60.29 -0.30
CA ALA A 773 -0.70 59.70 -0.98
C ALA A 773 -0.29 59.06 -2.32
N GLY A 774 0.57 59.71 -3.11
CA GLY A 774 1.13 59.15 -4.35
C GLY A 774 1.91 57.83 -4.12
N ALA A 775 2.73 57.76 -3.07
CA ALA A 775 3.44 56.53 -2.71
C ALA A 775 2.49 55.38 -2.31
N ILE A 776 1.42 55.69 -1.58
CA ILE A 776 0.39 54.73 -1.16
C ILE A 776 -0.45 54.26 -2.36
N PHE A 777 -0.84 55.18 -3.26
CA PHE A 777 -1.51 54.86 -4.53
C PHE A 777 -0.68 53.89 -5.38
N HIS A 778 0.63 54.15 -5.52
CA HIS A 778 1.53 53.31 -6.31
C HIS A 778 1.56 51.87 -5.79
N TRP A 779 1.65 51.69 -4.46
CA TRP A 779 1.58 50.38 -3.82
C TRP A 779 0.24 49.69 -4.03
N ALA A 780 -0.88 50.38 -3.73
CA ALA A 780 -2.21 49.79 -3.82
C ALA A 780 -2.51 49.35 -5.26
N SER A 781 -2.18 50.21 -6.23
CA SER A 781 -2.26 49.90 -7.66
C SER A 781 -1.38 48.73 -8.06
N GLN A 782 -0.18 48.56 -7.49
CA GLN A 782 0.69 47.42 -7.78
C GLN A 782 0.14 46.10 -7.22
N ILE A 783 -0.39 46.09 -5.99
CA ILE A 783 -1.05 44.92 -5.40
C ILE A 783 -2.25 44.47 -6.25
N VAL A 784 -3.07 45.42 -6.71
CA VAL A 784 -4.20 45.16 -7.62
C VAL A 784 -3.72 44.60 -8.96
N LYS A 785 -2.72 45.23 -9.60
CA LYS A 785 -2.14 44.77 -10.88
C LYS A 785 -1.56 43.36 -10.77
N ASP A 786 -0.89 43.03 -9.66
CA ASP A 786 -0.33 41.69 -9.42
C ASP A 786 -1.42 40.63 -9.17
N LYS A 787 -2.55 41.00 -8.56
CA LYS A 787 -3.69 40.09 -8.35
C LYS A 787 -4.45 39.80 -9.65
N ILE A 788 -4.74 40.82 -10.45
CA ILE A 788 -5.44 40.69 -11.75
C ILE A 788 -4.62 39.82 -12.71
N LYS A 789 -3.30 40.07 -12.84
CA LYS A 789 -2.38 39.26 -13.67
C LYS A 789 -2.24 37.80 -13.24
N LYS A 790 -2.62 37.45 -12.00
CA LYS A 790 -2.71 36.06 -11.54
C LYS A 790 -4.01 35.41 -12.03
N PHE A 791 -5.13 36.12 -11.91
CA PHE A 791 -6.44 35.70 -12.42
C PHE A 791 -6.43 35.44 -13.93
N GLU A 792 -5.93 36.38 -14.74
CA GLU A 792 -5.80 36.25 -16.20
C GLU A 792 -4.99 35.00 -16.59
N LYS A 793 -3.96 34.64 -15.80
CA LYS A 793 -3.13 33.46 -16.05
C LYS A 793 -3.82 32.17 -15.66
N GLU A 794 -4.51 32.14 -14.52
CA GLU A 794 -5.25 30.96 -14.06
C GLU A 794 -6.38 30.63 -15.05
N GLU A 795 -7.13 31.64 -15.50
CA GLU A 795 -8.14 31.52 -16.56
C GLU A 795 -7.55 31.10 -17.92
N SER A 796 -6.35 31.59 -18.27
CA SER A 796 -5.66 31.15 -19.51
C SER A 796 -5.27 29.67 -19.48
N ILE A 797 -4.88 29.14 -18.32
CA ILE A 797 -4.47 27.74 -18.14
C ILE A 797 -5.68 26.80 -18.25
N GLU A 798 -6.81 27.15 -17.61
CA GLU A 798 -8.05 26.38 -17.77
C GLU A 798 -8.53 26.36 -19.23
N ASN A 799 -8.37 27.48 -19.94
CA ASN A 799 -8.65 27.58 -21.37
C ASN A 799 -7.70 26.77 -22.26
N GLU A 800 -6.41 26.62 -21.89
CA GLU A 800 -5.48 25.74 -22.61
C GLU A 800 -5.73 24.25 -22.35
N VAL A 801 -6.00 23.85 -21.10
CA VAL A 801 -6.39 22.47 -20.75
C VAL A 801 -7.66 22.07 -21.52
N SER A 802 -8.64 22.98 -21.59
CA SER A 802 -9.88 22.83 -22.35
C SER A 802 -9.69 22.74 -23.88
N LYS A 803 -8.56 23.22 -24.41
CA LYS A 803 -8.18 23.12 -25.83
C LYS A 803 -7.32 21.88 -26.10
N GLY A 804 -6.45 21.50 -25.18
CA GLY A 804 -5.64 20.26 -25.26
C GLY A 804 -6.52 19.02 -25.37
N SER A 805 -7.53 18.90 -24.51
CA SER A 805 -8.49 17.79 -24.53
C SER A 805 -9.31 17.69 -25.83
N LYS A 806 -9.37 18.76 -26.65
CA LYS A 806 -10.07 18.78 -27.96
C LYS A 806 -9.14 18.54 -29.16
N ARG A 807 -7.84 18.30 -28.92
CA ARG A 807 -6.84 18.06 -29.99
C ARG A 807 -6.50 16.57 -30.19
N SER A 808 -6.75 15.71 -29.21
CA SER A 808 -6.56 14.25 -29.31
C SER A 808 -7.67 13.55 -30.12
N GLU A 809 -8.89 14.08 -30.15
CA GLU A 809 -10.04 13.43 -30.81
C GLU A 809 -10.14 13.68 -32.33
N LYS A 810 -9.22 14.45 -32.93
CA LYS A 810 -9.19 14.73 -34.38
C LYS A 810 -7.98 14.16 -35.13
N ALA A 811 -7.21 13.26 -34.50
CA ALA A 811 -6.08 12.57 -35.13
C ALA A 811 -6.40 11.16 -35.65
N ASN A 812 -7.52 10.54 -35.23
CA ASN A 812 -7.89 9.16 -35.58
C ASN A 812 -8.92 9.06 -36.72
N SER A 813 -8.72 9.82 -37.80
CA SER A 813 -9.45 9.63 -39.06
C SER A 813 -8.59 9.93 -40.27
N VAL A 814 -8.61 9.03 -41.26
CA VAL A 814 -7.95 9.14 -42.57
C VAL A 814 -6.41 9.08 -42.55
N GLN A 815 -5.86 7.87 -42.50
CA GLN A 815 -4.70 7.51 -43.32
C GLN A 815 -4.73 6.02 -43.69
N ASN A 816 -5.31 5.71 -44.84
CA ASN A 816 -5.17 4.40 -45.48
C ASN A 816 -5.32 4.51 -47.02
N LYS A 817 -4.23 4.86 -47.70
CA LYS A 817 -3.88 4.44 -49.06
C LYS A 817 -2.48 4.91 -49.44
N GLN A 818 -1.80 4.13 -50.28
CA GLN A 818 -0.44 4.38 -50.75
C GLN A 818 -0.45 5.06 -52.14
N GLY A 819 0.67 5.68 -52.53
CA GLY A 819 1.16 5.51 -53.91
C GLY A 819 1.69 6.72 -54.69
N LYS A 820 2.97 6.63 -55.08
CA LYS A 820 3.62 7.17 -56.30
C LYS A 820 3.80 8.70 -56.51
N ALA A 821 5.09 9.06 -56.60
CA ALA A 821 5.71 10.00 -57.57
C ALA A 821 5.33 11.51 -57.48
N SER A 822 6.12 12.48 -58.00
CA SER A 822 7.27 12.38 -58.91
C SER A 822 8.39 13.41 -58.62
N SER A 823 9.62 13.05 -59.00
CA SER A 823 10.75 13.86 -59.51
C SER A 823 10.70 15.41 -59.55
N GLU A 824 11.85 16.02 -59.16
CA GLU A 824 12.50 17.21 -59.79
C GLU A 824 11.77 18.58 -59.69
N LYS A 825 12.41 19.76 -59.58
CA LYS A 825 13.82 20.27 -59.59
C LYS A 825 13.84 21.69 -58.95
N ASP A 826 14.90 22.50 -58.78
CA ASP A 826 16.34 22.50 -59.15
C ASP A 826 17.13 23.35 -58.09
N ILE A 827 18.47 23.24 -57.92
CA ILE A 827 19.56 24.13 -58.44
C ILE A 827 19.24 25.66 -58.40
N SER A 828 20.04 26.58 -57.84
CA SER A 828 21.25 26.58 -56.98
C SER A 828 21.48 28.04 -56.44
N THR A 829 22.60 28.60 -55.95
CA THR A 829 24.05 28.24 -55.82
C THR A 829 24.72 29.07 -54.69
N ASN A 830 25.95 28.68 -54.29
CA ASN A 830 27.02 29.49 -53.63
C ASN A 830 26.80 30.05 -52.19
N GLY A 831 27.76 29.95 -51.25
CA GLY A 831 28.98 29.11 -51.21
C GLY A 831 30.16 29.71 -50.43
N LYS A 832 31.14 28.84 -50.06
CA LYS A 832 32.49 29.13 -49.50
C LYS A 832 32.53 29.72 -48.06
N SER A 833 33.57 29.49 -47.24
CA SER A 833 34.60 28.42 -47.26
C SER A 833 35.31 28.24 -45.89
N VAL A 834 35.64 26.98 -45.60
CA VAL A 834 36.71 26.41 -44.75
C VAL A 834 37.82 27.33 -44.19
N ASN A 835 37.99 27.36 -42.85
CA ASN A 835 39.17 26.94 -42.07
C ASN A 835 38.86 27.12 -40.55
N GLN A 836 39.16 26.21 -39.60
CA GLN A 836 40.37 25.49 -39.18
C GLN A 836 41.52 26.36 -38.60
N LYS A 837 41.72 26.23 -37.27
CA LYS A 837 42.91 25.66 -36.56
C LYS A 837 43.56 26.51 -35.45
N THR A 838 43.95 25.79 -34.38
CA THR A 838 45.03 26.05 -33.40
C THR A 838 44.98 27.30 -32.51
N GLY A 839 45.52 27.31 -31.29
CA GLY A 839 46.10 26.20 -30.50
C GLY A 839 47.37 26.59 -29.69
N LYS A 840 47.66 25.84 -28.62
CA LYS A 840 48.68 26.07 -27.55
C LYS A 840 48.34 27.22 -26.58
N VAL A 841 48.57 27.15 -25.26
CA VAL A 841 49.48 26.43 -24.33
C VAL A 841 50.78 27.18 -23.99
N THR A 842 50.89 27.55 -22.70
CA THR A 842 52.10 27.59 -21.84
C THR A 842 51.68 27.20 -20.40
N ALA A 843 52.66 26.91 -19.53
CA ALA A 843 52.47 26.57 -18.12
C ALA A 843 53.75 26.88 -17.33
N GLU A 844 53.63 27.14 -16.03
CA GLU A 844 54.68 27.27 -15.00
C GLU A 844 53.98 26.93 -13.64
N GLU A 845 54.49 25.99 -12.84
CA GLU A 845 55.42 26.17 -11.69
C GLU A 845 54.77 26.96 -10.53
N VAL A 846 54.46 26.42 -9.35
CA VAL A 846 55.13 25.52 -8.36
C VAL A 846 56.14 26.25 -7.45
N GLU A 847 55.76 26.46 -6.19
CA GLU A 847 56.66 26.42 -5.01
C GLU A 847 55.85 26.20 -3.70
N GLU A 848 56.52 26.00 -2.55
CA GLU A 848 55.97 25.38 -1.32
C GLU A 848 55.95 26.30 -0.07
N GLU A 849 55.83 25.68 1.12
CA GLU A 849 56.04 26.19 2.50
C GLU A 849 54.78 26.79 3.17
N LYS A 850 54.30 26.34 4.35
CA LYS A 850 54.86 26.25 5.73
C LYS A 850 55.02 27.63 6.39
N GLU A 851 54.88 27.82 7.72
CA GLU A 851 54.81 26.85 8.82
C GLU A 851 53.83 27.25 9.96
N ILE A 852 53.90 26.52 11.07
CA ILE A 852 53.14 26.50 12.32
C ILE A 852 53.34 27.77 13.18
N ASP A 853 52.34 28.17 13.99
CA ASP A 853 52.63 28.47 15.41
C ASP A 853 51.41 28.30 16.35
N GLU A 854 51.67 28.04 17.64
CA GLU A 854 50.70 27.89 18.73
C GLU A 854 50.78 29.05 19.75
N ILE A 855 50.25 28.85 20.97
CA ILE A 855 50.40 29.68 22.19
C ILE A 855 49.49 30.94 22.21
N SER A 856 48.80 31.34 23.29
CA SER A 856 48.09 30.72 24.43
C SER A 856 48.02 31.74 25.58
N THR A 857 47.06 31.58 26.50
CA THR A 857 46.78 32.42 27.69
C THR A 857 46.16 33.81 27.39
N ARG A 858 45.43 34.46 28.32
CA ARG A 858 45.19 34.14 29.75
C ARG A 858 43.79 34.52 30.26
N SER A 859 43.35 33.77 31.26
CA SER A 859 42.09 33.86 32.02
C SER A 859 41.78 35.20 32.72
N THR A 860 40.49 35.51 32.87
CA THR A 860 39.91 36.01 34.14
C THR A 860 38.62 35.23 34.47
N ALA A 861 38.35 34.95 35.76
CA ALA A 861 37.24 34.07 36.17
C ALA A 861 36.54 34.50 37.48
N LYS A 862 35.23 34.20 37.58
CA LYS A 862 34.36 34.08 38.79
C LYS A 862 33.15 33.21 38.35
N SER A 863 32.79 32.04 38.87
CA SER A 863 32.96 31.33 40.16
C SER A 863 31.88 31.62 41.23
N GLY A 864 31.34 30.55 41.84
CA GLY A 864 30.26 30.53 42.85
C GLY A 864 28.96 29.83 42.36
N THR A 865 28.72 28.50 42.35
CA THR A 865 28.86 27.35 43.29
C THR A 865 27.75 27.18 44.35
N LEU A 866 27.50 25.91 44.75
CA LEU A 866 26.51 25.35 45.71
C LEU A 866 25.12 24.99 45.10
N SER A 867 24.57 23.77 45.11
CA SER A 867 24.86 22.41 45.66
C SER A 867 24.06 21.93 46.90
N LEU A 868 23.22 20.91 46.65
CA LEU A 868 22.75 19.79 47.51
C LEU A 868 22.04 20.00 48.86
N LYS A 869 20.76 19.56 48.92
CA LYS A 869 20.13 18.55 49.82
C LYS A 869 18.74 18.19 49.24
N SER A 870 18.36 16.93 48.98
CA SER A 870 17.96 15.81 49.87
C SER A 870 16.54 15.96 50.49
N ILE A 871 15.70 14.94 50.73
CA ILE A 871 15.70 13.49 50.37
C ILE A 871 14.25 12.88 50.56
N HIS A 872 13.94 11.74 49.92
CA HIS A 872 12.87 10.75 50.22
C HIS A 872 11.32 11.08 50.26
N ALA A 873 10.62 10.50 49.27
CA ALA A 873 9.79 9.27 49.39
C ALA A 873 8.25 9.25 49.69
N LYS A 874 7.66 8.15 49.15
CA LYS A 874 6.63 7.22 49.69
C LYS A 874 5.22 7.21 49.06
N VAL A 875 4.62 6.01 49.13
CA VAL A 875 3.44 5.53 48.39
C VAL A 875 2.22 5.38 49.31
N GLY A 876 1.03 5.71 48.79
CA GLY A 876 -0.28 5.27 49.29
C GLY A 876 -1.34 5.57 48.22
N SER A 877 -2.07 4.64 47.59
CA SER A 877 -2.72 3.39 48.05
C SER A 877 -3.84 3.61 49.06
N PHE A 878 -5.05 3.89 48.55
CA PHE A 878 -6.30 3.72 49.28
C PHE A 878 -7.27 2.78 48.54
N ARG A 879 -7.29 1.51 48.95
CA ARG A 879 -8.48 0.67 48.81
C ARG A 879 -9.45 1.04 49.94
N LYS A 880 -10.74 1.17 49.64
CA LYS A 880 -11.79 0.87 50.64
C LYS A 880 -12.17 -0.61 50.51
N LYS A 881 -12.45 -1.26 51.64
CA LYS A 881 -12.78 -2.70 51.75
C LYS A 881 -13.81 -2.83 52.87
N GLY A 882 -14.92 -3.53 52.60
CA GLY A 882 -15.95 -3.84 53.59
C GLY A 882 -17.35 -3.58 53.07
N ASP A 883 -18.10 -4.68 52.93
CA ASP A 883 -19.55 -4.85 53.10
C ASP A 883 -20.54 -4.02 52.24
N LYS A 884 -21.67 -4.58 51.78
CA LYS A 884 -22.11 -5.99 51.72
C LYS A 884 -23.13 -6.14 50.57
N ALA A 885 -23.42 -7.37 50.15
CA ALA A 885 -24.45 -7.63 49.15
C ALA A 885 -25.86 -7.37 49.71
N MET A 886 -26.79 -6.93 48.85
CA MET A 886 -28.21 -7.01 49.14
C MET A 886 -28.97 -7.41 47.88
N VAL A 887 -29.62 -8.58 47.93
CA VAL A 887 -30.62 -8.99 46.95
C VAL A 887 -31.91 -8.25 47.29
N PHE A 888 -32.54 -7.62 46.30
CA PHE A 888 -33.95 -7.24 46.40
C PHE A 888 -34.70 -7.72 45.16
N ASN A 889 -35.69 -8.58 45.39
CA ASN A 889 -36.57 -9.11 44.37
C ASN A 889 -38.00 -9.06 44.91
N LYS A 890 -38.81 -8.09 44.45
CA LYS A 890 -40.27 -8.13 44.55
C LYS A 890 -40.92 -7.17 43.55
N TYR A 891 -41.87 -7.73 42.80
CA TYR A 891 -43.14 -7.14 42.37
C TYR A 891 -43.14 -5.71 41.82
N ASN A 892 -43.44 -5.62 40.53
CA ASN A 892 -44.61 -4.85 40.11
C ASN A 892 -45.39 -5.68 39.08
N GLU A 893 -46.68 -5.89 39.32
CA GLU A 893 -47.53 -6.69 38.43
C GLU A 893 -48.17 -5.80 37.37
N GLN A 894 -47.89 -6.09 36.09
CA GLN A 894 -48.80 -5.75 35.00
C GLN A 894 -48.92 -6.95 34.07
N VAL A 895 -50.10 -7.55 34.06
CA VAL A 895 -50.41 -8.68 33.18
C VAL A 895 -50.63 -8.18 31.77
N TYR A 896 -49.57 -8.24 30.96
CA TYR A 896 -49.68 -8.28 29.51
C TYR A 896 -49.48 -9.72 29.03
N PHE A 897 -50.29 -10.16 28.08
CA PHE A 897 -50.13 -11.46 27.45
C PHE A 897 -48.77 -11.53 26.74
N GLU A 898 -47.88 -12.43 27.19
CA GLU A 898 -46.72 -12.81 26.40
C GLU A 898 -47.19 -13.51 25.12
N GLN A 899 -47.17 -12.77 24.01
CA GLN A 899 -46.94 -13.42 22.72
C GLN A 899 -45.55 -14.05 22.80
N SER A 900 -45.45 -15.34 22.46
CA SER A 900 -44.20 -16.10 22.54
C SER A 900 -43.04 -15.32 21.91
N PRO A 901 -41.87 -15.19 22.58
CA PRO A 901 -40.77 -14.40 22.06
C PRO A 901 -40.35 -14.92 20.68
N PRO A 902 -40.19 -14.05 19.67
CA PRO A 902 -39.85 -14.47 18.32
C PRO A 902 -38.51 -15.23 18.32
N GLU A 903 -38.51 -16.42 17.75
CA GLU A 903 -37.35 -17.33 17.79
C GLU A 903 -36.09 -16.66 17.20
N ARG A 904 -35.06 -16.49 18.03
CA ARG A 904 -33.75 -15.91 17.64
C ARG A 904 -32.94 -16.93 16.86
N PHE A 905 -32.89 -16.80 15.52
CA PHE A 905 -32.44 -17.90 14.66
C PHE A 905 -30.94 -17.99 14.31
N PHE A 906 -30.13 -16.92 14.43
CA PHE A 906 -28.91 -16.80 13.61
C PHE A 906 -27.55 -16.53 14.29
N TRP A 907 -27.48 -16.42 15.62
CA TRP A 907 -26.25 -16.00 16.31
C TRP A 907 -25.79 -17.03 17.35
N PRO A 908 -24.53 -17.50 17.32
CA PRO A 908 -23.94 -18.26 18.42
C PRO A 908 -23.92 -17.43 19.71
N LYS A 909 -24.07 -18.08 20.88
CA LYS A 909 -24.25 -17.41 22.19
C LYS A 909 -23.07 -16.54 22.69
N HIS A 910 -22.01 -16.38 21.90
CA HIS A 910 -20.73 -15.76 22.30
C HIS A 910 -20.09 -14.94 21.15
N PHE A 911 -20.77 -13.88 20.68
CA PHE A 911 -20.27 -12.93 19.68
C PHE A 911 -20.61 -11.48 20.03
#